data_AF-A0A2V7X3X5-F1
#
_entry.id   AF-A0A2V7X3X5-F1
#
_cell.length_a   1.000
_cell.length_b   1.000
_cell.length_c   1.000
_cell.angle_alpha   90.00
_cell.angle_beta   90.00
_cell.angle_gamma   90.00
#
_symmetry.space_group_name_H-M   'P 1'
#
loop_
_entity.id
_entity.type
_entity.pdbx_description
1 polymer ?
#
loop_
_entity_poly.entity_id
_entity_poly.type
_entity_poly.pdbx_seq_one_letter_code
_entity_poly.pdbx_strand_id
1 'polypeptide(L)'
;MEAAMSPRNRAAFLGVFLAAALAATNLGCGGASAAPPPPPVISVSLDTTSSTLLESSTEPFTATLLNDVNNKGVMWTVSCAAASCGSVSPGSTGNGASTTFTAPGPPASDLTVTLKASAAADPTKSATATITIPALSVSVAPSSATVQVATSLDVNGAVSNDAGTGNLNWTLTENGSTCSPGCGTISGASGPVVTYTAPATPPTSNTTVMVTASSATDSSKSASASLLIPSIGITVAPAAATVVGTKSVALTATLVNDKTNQGVNWAVSCPTAPCGSVSALSSLTGVPVTYTAPAPPASDLQVTITASAVANSNAAASALVTVPAIVVDVEPQSPDPVLATKTIQFTVTVTNDPNDAGVTWTVSCSATACGNVSPASTLSGGSVTYTAPALPSSDLSVAVIATSVTNPANSSQATVTVPAIAVSAVSPPSGIVPITGVPQFTATVNYDPTGQGLNWTLTQNGSDCTPGCGMMNPLSTGSPGTSAFNGPATLPANTSVELNAVSITDATKFSTATLTLTNGTVQLLPATLTTFSCKLNSPIVTLRCPPPLQIVQLTNTGATALAMTSISTTGPFSQTNTCGVSVVAGGSCTISVTFTSKVVGTSNGALNLTDNSADSPQEVVLQGRVLSYRRPGPAGGAKADLAFSNSAAVPAPTGQSIVGTRVLELLDSSRKDPYDATRNSRELAVRLWYPVSAHSNEPCKAADYASPRVWEYFGQLLGVPTFPVATNSCQDAAVAEGVHPVVVFTPGLTATFTDYTFLMEDLASRGYIVVAVNHTYEATAVEFSDGRLVRSVVGSHLGGTVPRSPREARFAVDARLKDLKFVLRQLARLNAVRQGPFAGRLDLSRIVVAGHSLGGLTALLVNQSDPRVKGAILLDPVLPEVLPGTTNKPILLLGADRKEWTASECSLWRNLQGPRLAVSLQGTEHVALSDWIWLAKDAVKTGPMGPQKTMSAVRDYVAAFLDVNIRREPADPLLSGASLNYPDARVTVQGQSLCGKPMESVTAPVHPQR
;
A
#
# COMPACT_ATOMS: atom_id res chain seq x y z
N MET A 1 -12.63 -31.41 -57.13
CA MET A 1 -11.30 -32.04 -57.32
C MET A 1 -11.28 -33.35 -56.58
N GLU A 2 -10.55 -34.32 -57.12
CA GLU A 2 -10.61 -35.73 -56.70
C GLU A 2 -9.75 -36.06 -55.46
N ALA A 3 -10.16 -37.14 -54.79
CA ALA A 3 -9.37 -38.24 -54.21
C ALA A 3 -7.98 -38.02 -53.55
N ALA A 4 -7.83 -38.57 -52.34
CA ALA A 4 -6.79 -39.52 -51.87
C ALA A 4 -6.78 -39.57 -50.32
N MET A 5 -7.03 -40.70 -49.63
CA MET A 5 -6.04 -41.75 -49.28
C MET A 5 -4.81 -41.19 -48.52
N SER A 6 -4.32 -41.68 -47.36
CA SER A 6 -4.37 -42.98 -46.63
C SER A 6 -3.35 -42.86 -45.43
N PRO A 7 -2.85 -43.89 -44.72
CA PRO A 7 -3.46 -44.73 -43.67
C PRO A 7 -2.59 -44.90 -42.37
N ARG A 8 -2.95 -45.91 -41.53
CA ARG A 8 -2.11 -46.65 -40.53
C ARG A 8 -1.82 -45.91 -39.20
N ASN A 9 -1.60 -46.58 -38.06
CA ASN A 9 -1.59 -48.01 -37.71
C ASN A 9 -1.77 -48.19 -36.19
N ARG A 10 -2.41 -49.27 -35.74
CA ARG A 10 -1.91 -50.11 -34.62
C ARG A 10 -2.62 -51.47 -34.61
N ALA A 11 -1.84 -52.53 -34.48
CA ALA A 11 -2.24 -53.94 -34.56
C ALA A 11 -1.61 -54.74 -33.40
N ALA A 12 -1.87 -56.07 -33.38
CA ALA A 12 -1.50 -57.10 -32.38
C ALA A 12 -2.57 -57.33 -31.29
N PHE A 13 -2.91 -58.54 -30.83
CA PHE A 13 -2.70 -59.95 -31.27
C PHE A 13 -3.63 -60.84 -30.38
N LEU A 14 -3.95 -62.14 -30.55
CA LEU A 14 -3.71 -63.27 -31.48
C LEU A 14 -4.84 -64.31 -31.14
N GLY A 15 -5.36 -65.22 -31.96
CA GLY A 15 -5.19 -65.61 -33.37
C GLY A 15 -5.87 -66.98 -33.64
N VAL A 16 -5.60 -67.61 -34.80
CA VAL A 16 -5.85 -69.06 -35.12
C VAL A 16 -7.33 -69.49 -35.29
N PHE A 17 -7.79 -70.10 -36.41
CA PHE A 17 -7.25 -70.34 -37.77
C PHE A 17 -8.43 -70.57 -38.75
N LEU A 18 -8.22 -70.41 -40.05
CA LEU A 18 -9.21 -70.74 -41.11
C LEU A 18 -8.58 -71.69 -42.16
N ALA A 19 -9.46 -72.44 -42.83
CA ALA A 19 -9.29 -73.12 -44.12
C ALA A 19 -8.59 -74.50 -44.16
N ALA A 20 -9.32 -75.46 -44.71
CA ALA A 20 -8.81 -76.61 -45.45
C ALA A 20 -9.71 -76.86 -46.67
N ALA A 21 -9.17 -77.43 -47.73
CA ALA A 21 -9.73 -77.37 -49.08
C ALA A 21 -10.48 -78.65 -49.53
N LEU A 22 -10.96 -78.59 -50.78
CA LEU A 22 -11.57 -79.70 -51.51
C LEU A 22 -10.60 -80.88 -51.75
N ALA A 23 -11.21 -82.02 -52.08
CA ALA A 23 -10.70 -83.20 -52.79
C ALA A 23 -10.22 -84.39 -51.94
N ALA A 24 -11.00 -85.46 -52.02
CA ALA A 24 -10.66 -86.77 -51.48
C ALA A 24 -9.52 -87.42 -52.27
N THR A 25 -8.64 -88.14 -51.58
CA THR A 25 -7.77 -89.16 -52.16
C THR A 25 -7.99 -90.50 -51.47
N ASN A 26 -7.92 -91.57 -52.26
CA ASN A 26 -8.24 -92.94 -51.86
C ASN A 26 -7.17 -93.54 -50.93
N LEU A 27 -7.61 -94.51 -50.10
CA LEU A 27 -6.86 -95.70 -49.61
C LEU A 27 -5.43 -95.43 -49.08
N GLY A 28 -5.09 -95.58 -47.80
CA GLY A 28 -5.66 -96.42 -46.74
C GLY A 28 -4.56 -97.33 -46.16
N CYS A 29 -4.62 -97.73 -44.89
CA CYS A 29 -3.74 -98.79 -44.37
C CYS A 29 -4.26 -99.45 -43.08
N GLY A 30 -4.62 -100.74 -43.18
CA GLY A 30 -4.50 -101.76 -42.13
C GLY A 30 -5.06 -101.56 -40.71
N GLY A 31 -6.26 -102.10 -40.45
CA GLY A 31 -6.45 -103.08 -39.38
C GLY A 31 -6.95 -102.67 -37.98
N ALA A 32 -7.98 -103.43 -37.53
CA ALA A 32 -8.35 -103.77 -36.15
C ALA A 32 -9.19 -102.80 -35.26
N SER A 33 -10.31 -103.36 -34.76
CA SER A 33 -10.98 -103.17 -33.46
C SER A 33 -11.43 -101.77 -32.96
N ALA A 34 -12.75 -101.60 -32.80
CA ALA A 34 -13.36 -100.54 -31.96
C ALA A 34 -14.69 -100.99 -31.33
N ALA A 35 -15.06 -100.39 -30.20
CA ALA A 35 -16.19 -100.76 -29.33
C ALA A 35 -17.56 -100.16 -29.78
N PRO A 36 -18.70 -100.51 -29.15
CA PRO A 36 -20.02 -99.96 -29.50
C PRO A 36 -20.10 -98.43 -29.26
N PRO A 37 -20.95 -97.72 -30.01
CA PRO A 37 -21.08 -96.27 -29.88
C PRO A 37 -21.76 -95.84 -28.56
N PRO A 38 -21.45 -94.64 -28.03
CA PRO A 38 -22.15 -94.09 -26.88
C PRO A 38 -23.62 -93.74 -27.23
N PRO A 39 -24.53 -93.73 -26.24
CA PRO A 39 -25.94 -93.39 -26.47
C PRO A 39 -26.11 -91.95 -26.96
N PRO A 40 -27.16 -91.65 -27.75
CA PRO A 40 -27.38 -90.33 -28.31
C PRO A 40 -27.71 -89.30 -27.20
N VAL A 41 -27.02 -88.16 -27.23
CA VAL A 41 -27.18 -87.09 -26.24
C VAL A 41 -28.30 -86.14 -26.69
N ILE A 42 -29.15 -85.73 -25.74
CA ILE A 42 -30.22 -84.74 -25.99
C ILE A 42 -29.61 -83.37 -26.29
N SER A 43 -30.13 -82.69 -27.32
CA SER A 43 -29.82 -81.28 -27.62
C SER A 43 -31.09 -80.46 -27.74
N VAL A 44 -31.05 -79.21 -27.28
CA VAL A 44 -32.17 -78.25 -27.32
C VAL A 44 -31.74 -77.02 -28.13
N SER A 45 -32.61 -76.55 -29.03
CA SER A 45 -32.43 -75.30 -29.77
C SER A 45 -33.72 -74.47 -29.76
N LEU A 46 -33.59 -73.15 -29.73
CA LEU A 46 -34.71 -72.19 -29.82
C LEU A 46 -34.82 -71.60 -31.22
N ASP A 47 -36.04 -71.24 -31.63
CA ASP A 47 -36.32 -70.46 -32.85
C ASP A 47 -35.83 -69.01 -32.74
N THR A 48 -36.07 -68.37 -31.60
CA THR A 48 -35.65 -66.99 -31.30
C THR A 48 -34.60 -67.00 -30.17
N THR A 49 -33.43 -66.40 -30.42
CA THR A 49 -32.34 -66.28 -29.40
C THR A 49 -32.29 -64.91 -28.74
N SER A 50 -32.89 -63.88 -29.34
CA SER A 50 -33.01 -62.55 -28.74
C SER A 50 -34.23 -61.79 -29.27
N SER A 51 -34.91 -61.05 -28.40
CA SER A 51 -36.04 -60.19 -28.75
C SER A 51 -36.04 -58.88 -27.94
N THR A 52 -36.77 -57.88 -28.42
CA THR A 52 -37.08 -56.65 -27.68
C THR A 52 -38.60 -56.46 -27.67
N LEU A 53 -39.19 -56.44 -26.49
CA LEU A 53 -40.63 -56.36 -26.28
C LEU A 53 -40.99 -55.12 -25.47
N LEU A 54 -42.15 -54.53 -25.76
CA LEU A 54 -42.73 -53.52 -24.87
C LEU A 54 -43.34 -54.22 -23.64
N GLU A 55 -43.53 -53.44 -22.58
CA GLU A 55 -44.29 -53.85 -21.39
C GLU A 55 -45.61 -54.56 -21.75
N SER A 56 -45.99 -55.57 -20.94
CA SER A 56 -47.23 -56.35 -21.10
C SER A 56 -47.47 -57.05 -22.46
N SER A 57 -46.59 -56.90 -23.44
CA SER A 57 -46.70 -57.56 -24.75
C SER A 57 -46.33 -59.05 -24.69
N THR A 58 -46.76 -59.80 -25.70
CA THR A 58 -46.60 -61.26 -25.76
C THR A 58 -45.86 -61.71 -27.01
N GLU A 59 -45.05 -62.76 -26.89
CA GLU A 59 -44.30 -63.36 -28.00
C GLU A 59 -44.22 -64.89 -27.85
N PRO A 60 -44.49 -65.67 -28.90
CA PRO A 60 -44.32 -67.12 -28.88
C PRO A 60 -42.85 -67.52 -29.08
N PHE A 61 -42.40 -68.53 -28.35
CA PHE A 61 -41.08 -69.15 -28.46
C PHE A 61 -41.23 -70.67 -28.62
N THR A 62 -40.48 -71.26 -29.53
CA THR A 62 -40.52 -72.70 -29.86
C THR A 62 -39.16 -73.34 -29.63
N ALA A 63 -39.14 -74.43 -28.88
CA ALA A 63 -37.92 -75.21 -28.66
C ALA A 63 -38.02 -76.59 -29.35
N THR A 64 -36.97 -76.94 -30.07
CA THR A 64 -36.80 -78.23 -30.74
C THR A 64 -35.81 -79.07 -29.94
N LEU A 65 -36.21 -80.29 -29.58
CA LEU A 65 -35.34 -81.33 -29.06
C LEU A 65 -34.93 -82.30 -30.18
N LEU A 66 -33.66 -82.74 -30.13
CA LEU A 66 -33.21 -83.94 -30.81
C LEU A 66 -32.83 -85.00 -29.76
N ASN A 67 -33.02 -86.27 -30.11
CA ASN A 67 -32.70 -87.44 -29.30
C ASN A 67 -33.48 -87.63 -27.97
N ASP A 68 -34.59 -86.91 -27.75
CA ASP A 68 -35.53 -87.21 -26.65
C ASP A 68 -36.38 -88.45 -26.98
N VAL A 69 -35.77 -89.63 -26.83
CA VAL A 69 -36.38 -90.94 -27.16
C VAL A 69 -37.63 -91.29 -26.34
N ASN A 70 -37.90 -90.56 -25.25
CA ASN A 70 -39.09 -90.74 -24.40
C ASN A 70 -40.13 -89.63 -24.61
N ASN A 71 -39.87 -88.67 -25.50
CA ASN A 71 -40.74 -87.55 -25.87
C ASN A 71 -41.34 -86.79 -24.66
N LYS A 72 -40.51 -86.51 -23.65
CA LYS A 72 -40.91 -85.80 -22.43
C LYS A 72 -41.05 -84.29 -22.63
N GLY A 73 -40.48 -83.74 -23.69
CA GLY A 73 -40.70 -82.35 -24.12
C GLY A 73 -39.84 -81.31 -23.40
N VAL A 74 -40.32 -80.06 -23.38
CA VAL A 74 -39.62 -78.85 -22.92
C VAL A 74 -40.23 -78.33 -21.62
N MET A 75 -39.39 -77.98 -20.66
CA MET A 75 -39.74 -77.16 -19.50
C MET A 75 -39.28 -75.72 -19.73
N TRP A 76 -40.16 -74.74 -19.49
CA TRP A 76 -39.88 -73.32 -19.71
C TRP A 76 -39.79 -72.57 -18.39
N THR A 77 -38.74 -71.75 -18.25
CA THR A 77 -38.51 -70.90 -17.06
C THR A 77 -38.01 -69.53 -17.47
N VAL A 78 -38.42 -68.48 -16.75
CA VAL A 78 -37.96 -67.10 -16.95
C VAL A 78 -37.20 -66.59 -15.72
N SER A 79 -36.17 -65.79 -15.93
CA SER A 79 -35.39 -65.15 -14.86
C SER A 79 -34.87 -63.78 -15.29
N CYS A 80 -34.75 -62.86 -14.34
CA CYS A 80 -34.30 -61.48 -14.55
C CYS A 80 -33.81 -60.89 -13.21
N ALA A 81 -33.33 -59.64 -13.23
CA ALA A 81 -32.87 -58.94 -12.02
C ALA A 81 -34.00 -58.24 -11.21
N ALA A 82 -35.23 -58.18 -11.75
CA ALA A 82 -36.38 -57.53 -11.11
C ALA A 82 -37.27 -58.52 -10.35
N ALA A 83 -38.15 -58.01 -9.49
CA ALA A 83 -39.07 -58.81 -8.68
C ALA A 83 -40.16 -59.55 -9.50
N SER A 84 -40.41 -59.12 -10.74
CA SER A 84 -41.26 -59.81 -11.72
C SER A 84 -40.56 -59.84 -13.06
N CYS A 85 -40.49 -61.02 -13.68
CA CYS A 85 -39.75 -61.28 -14.92
C CYS A 85 -40.66 -61.64 -16.09
N GLY A 86 -41.95 -61.33 -15.97
CA GLY A 86 -42.98 -61.84 -16.89
C GLY A 86 -43.36 -63.28 -16.55
N SER A 87 -44.08 -63.91 -17.47
CA SER A 87 -44.56 -65.29 -17.33
C SER A 87 -44.47 -66.05 -18.65
N VAL A 88 -44.57 -67.39 -18.58
CA VAL A 88 -44.65 -68.27 -19.74
C VAL A 88 -45.85 -69.19 -19.62
N SER A 89 -46.58 -69.37 -20.72
CA SER A 89 -47.75 -70.25 -20.75
C SER A 89 -47.89 -70.96 -22.11
N PRO A 90 -48.00 -72.30 -22.16
CA PRO A 90 -47.89 -73.22 -21.02
C PRO A 90 -46.43 -73.39 -20.56
N GLY A 91 -46.22 -73.62 -19.25
CA GLY A 91 -44.89 -73.79 -18.65
C GLY A 91 -44.15 -75.08 -19.04
N SER A 92 -44.83 -76.00 -19.74
CA SER A 92 -44.24 -77.16 -20.40
C SER A 92 -44.90 -77.39 -21.76
N THR A 93 -44.09 -77.77 -22.76
CA THR A 93 -44.56 -78.01 -24.14
C THR A 93 -44.02 -79.34 -24.69
N GLY A 94 -44.68 -79.90 -25.70
CA GLY A 94 -44.12 -80.99 -26.49
C GLY A 94 -42.95 -80.51 -27.37
N ASN A 95 -42.19 -81.45 -27.93
CA ASN A 95 -41.13 -81.11 -28.89
C ASN A 95 -41.70 -80.34 -30.10
N GLY A 96 -41.15 -79.16 -30.39
CA GLY A 96 -41.63 -78.31 -31.50
C GLY A 96 -42.95 -77.58 -31.23
N ALA A 97 -43.49 -77.62 -30.00
CA ALA A 97 -44.65 -76.83 -29.60
C ALA A 97 -44.22 -75.58 -28.81
N SER A 98 -44.87 -74.45 -29.08
CA SER A 98 -44.51 -73.14 -28.54
C SER A 98 -45.07 -72.87 -27.14
N THR A 99 -44.34 -72.08 -26.37
CA THR A 99 -44.85 -71.34 -25.20
C THR A 99 -45.00 -69.87 -25.57
N THR A 100 -45.94 -69.16 -24.96
CA THR A 100 -46.02 -67.70 -25.07
C THR A 100 -45.35 -67.08 -23.85
N PHE A 101 -44.34 -66.23 -24.06
CA PHE A 101 -43.84 -65.31 -23.06
C PHE A 101 -44.74 -64.07 -22.99
N THR A 102 -45.04 -63.62 -21.78
CA THR A 102 -45.74 -62.36 -21.50
C THR A 102 -44.81 -61.45 -20.69
N ALA A 103 -44.49 -60.28 -21.23
CA ALA A 103 -43.69 -59.29 -20.54
C ALA A 103 -44.39 -58.79 -19.26
N PRO A 104 -43.63 -58.45 -18.19
CA PRO A 104 -44.17 -57.74 -17.04
C PRO A 104 -44.63 -56.31 -17.41
N GLY A 105 -45.26 -55.63 -16.45
CA GLY A 105 -45.59 -54.20 -16.55
C GLY A 105 -44.36 -53.28 -16.59
N PRO A 106 -44.55 -51.95 -16.59
CA PRO A 106 -43.51 -50.97 -16.91
C PRO A 106 -42.27 -51.13 -16.02
N PRO A 107 -41.09 -51.36 -16.60
CA PRO A 107 -39.87 -51.46 -15.82
C PRO A 107 -39.33 -50.05 -15.51
N ALA A 108 -38.90 -49.82 -14.26
CA ALA A 108 -38.39 -48.52 -13.84
C ALA A 108 -37.12 -48.07 -14.60
N SER A 109 -36.35 -49.04 -15.10
CA SER A 109 -35.18 -48.96 -15.96
C SER A 109 -35.15 -50.18 -16.88
N ASP A 110 -34.50 -50.12 -18.04
CA ASP A 110 -34.43 -51.22 -19.02
C ASP A 110 -34.20 -52.59 -18.36
N LEU A 111 -35.12 -53.53 -18.63
CA LEU A 111 -35.17 -54.85 -18.01
C LEU A 111 -34.73 -55.92 -19.00
N THR A 112 -33.75 -56.74 -18.61
CA THR A 112 -33.32 -57.91 -19.38
C THR A 112 -33.85 -59.19 -18.73
N VAL A 113 -34.64 -59.96 -19.48
CA VAL A 113 -35.20 -61.26 -19.08
C VAL A 113 -34.48 -62.37 -19.86
N THR A 114 -34.12 -63.45 -19.17
CA THR A 114 -33.63 -64.70 -19.77
C THR A 114 -34.76 -65.72 -19.78
N LEU A 115 -35.17 -66.14 -20.97
CA LEU A 115 -36.08 -67.27 -21.18
C LEU A 115 -35.24 -68.52 -21.39
N LYS A 116 -35.46 -69.58 -20.60
CA LYS A 116 -34.73 -70.85 -20.69
C LYS A 116 -35.68 -72.00 -21.03
N ALA A 117 -35.39 -72.68 -22.13
CA ALA A 117 -35.99 -73.96 -22.52
C ALA A 117 -35.06 -75.10 -22.09
N SER A 118 -35.52 -75.98 -21.20
CA SER A 118 -34.75 -77.14 -20.72
C SER A 118 -35.43 -78.45 -21.15
N ALA A 119 -34.66 -79.47 -21.54
CA ALA A 119 -35.24 -80.77 -21.86
C ALA A 119 -35.80 -81.43 -20.59
N ALA A 120 -37.07 -81.86 -20.61
CA ALA A 120 -37.70 -82.51 -19.46
C ALA A 120 -37.11 -83.91 -19.16
N ALA A 121 -36.49 -84.56 -20.15
CA ALA A 121 -35.77 -85.81 -19.97
C ALA A 121 -34.33 -85.65 -19.43
N ASP A 122 -33.68 -84.51 -19.68
CA ASP A 122 -32.37 -84.15 -19.12
C ASP A 122 -32.28 -82.62 -18.90
N PRO A 123 -32.63 -82.13 -17.68
CA PRO A 123 -32.62 -80.71 -17.37
C PRO A 123 -31.23 -80.04 -17.43
N THR A 124 -30.15 -80.80 -17.63
CA THR A 124 -28.80 -80.25 -17.89
C THR A 124 -28.64 -79.76 -19.33
N LYS A 125 -29.56 -80.12 -20.24
CA LYS A 125 -29.60 -79.67 -21.63
C LYS A 125 -30.65 -78.58 -21.79
N SER A 126 -30.20 -77.40 -22.20
CA SER A 126 -31.07 -76.24 -22.35
C SER A 126 -30.53 -75.24 -23.37
N ALA A 127 -31.46 -74.50 -23.99
CA ALA A 127 -31.16 -73.28 -24.73
C ALA A 127 -31.78 -72.07 -24.01
N THR A 128 -31.24 -70.87 -24.27
CA THR A 128 -31.71 -69.61 -23.66
C THR A 128 -31.91 -68.54 -24.72
N ALA A 129 -32.93 -67.71 -24.54
CA ALA A 129 -33.17 -66.48 -25.28
C ALA A 129 -33.12 -65.26 -24.34
N THR A 130 -32.65 -64.13 -24.85
CA THR A 130 -32.59 -62.85 -24.12
C THR A 130 -33.66 -61.89 -24.62
N ILE A 131 -34.54 -61.46 -23.73
CA ILE A 131 -35.65 -60.54 -24.03
C ILE A 131 -35.39 -59.22 -23.32
N THR A 132 -35.31 -58.11 -24.07
CA THR A 132 -35.11 -56.76 -23.52
C THR A 132 -36.43 -56.00 -23.50
N ILE A 133 -36.72 -55.33 -22.39
CA ILE A 133 -37.91 -54.48 -22.22
C ILE A 133 -37.42 -53.09 -21.80
N PRO A 134 -37.42 -52.10 -22.72
CA PRO A 134 -36.91 -50.78 -22.42
C PRO A 134 -37.88 -50.00 -21.52
N ALA A 135 -37.36 -49.10 -20.69
CA ALA A 135 -38.16 -48.26 -19.81
C ALA A 135 -38.80 -47.08 -20.55
N LEU A 136 -39.97 -46.66 -20.07
CA LEU A 136 -40.65 -45.45 -20.53
C LEU A 136 -39.78 -44.21 -20.27
N SER A 137 -39.67 -43.34 -21.28
CA SER A 137 -38.90 -42.10 -21.21
C SER A 137 -39.63 -40.94 -21.86
N VAL A 138 -39.37 -39.72 -21.38
CA VAL A 138 -39.96 -38.46 -21.85
C VAL A 138 -38.83 -37.51 -22.25
N SER A 139 -39.04 -36.77 -23.34
CA SER A 139 -38.11 -35.72 -23.81
C SER A 139 -38.90 -34.49 -24.25
N VAL A 140 -38.26 -33.32 -24.21
CA VAL A 140 -38.82 -32.05 -24.68
C VAL A 140 -37.81 -31.25 -25.51
N ALA A 141 -38.30 -30.50 -26.49
CA ALA A 141 -37.50 -29.64 -27.36
C ALA A 141 -38.25 -28.31 -27.64
N PRO A 142 -37.57 -27.14 -27.55
CA PRO A 142 -36.20 -26.96 -27.07
C PRO A 142 -36.09 -27.19 -25.54
N SER A 143 -34.93 -27.63 -25.06
CA SER A 143 -34.67 -27.78 -23.62
C SER A 143 -34.45 -26.44 -22.90
N SER A 144 -34.09 -25.38 -23.64
CA SER A 144 -33.99 -24.02 -23.13
C SER A 144 -34.14 -22.96 -24.23
N ALA A 145 -34.75 -21.82 -23.93
CA ALA A 145 -34.84 -20.68 -24.84
C ALA A 145 -35.02 -19.35 -24.10
N THR A 146 -34.85 -18.21 -24.79
CA THR A 146 -35.26 -16.89 -24.31
C THR A 146 -36.50 -16.44 -25.07
N VAL A 147 -37.58 -16.14 -24.35
CA VAL A 147 -38.87 -15.72 -24.92
C VAL A 147 -39.11 -14.25 -24.60
N GLN A 148 -39.34 -13.43 -25.62
CA GLN A 148 -39.60 -12.01 -25.45
C GLN A 148 -41.03 -11.76 -24.97
N VAL A 149 -41.24 -10.65 -24.28
CA VAL A 149 -42.57 -10.23 -23.79
C VAL A 149 -43.58 -10.11 -24.93
N ALA A 150 -44.82 -10.56 -24.68
CA ALA A 150 -45.87 -10.69 -25.70
C ALA A 150 -45.40 -11.44 -26.98
N THR A 151 -44.65 -12.53 -26.82
CA THR A 151 -44.33 -13.49 -27.89
C THR A 151 -44.56 -14.93 -27.40
N SER A 152 -44.62 -15.86 -28.34
CA SER A 152 -44.93 -17.27 -28.08
C SER A 152 -43.86 -18.19 -28.65
N LEU A 153 -43.71 -19.36 -28.05
CA LEU A 153 -42.77 -20.41 -28.44
C LEU A 153 -43.44 -21.78 -28.28
N ASP A 154 -43.37 -22.62 -29.31
CA ASP A 154 -43.79 -24.01 -29.21
C ASP A 154 -42.74 -24.85 -28.47
N VAL A 155 -43.22 -25.69 -27.55
CA VAL A 155 -42.45 -26.70 -26.83
C VAL A 155 -43.03 -28.05 -27.20
N ASN A 156 -42.25 -28.84 -27.93
CA ASN A 156 -42.60 -30.17 -28.39
C ASN A 156 -42.16 -31.19 -27.34
N GLY A 157 -42.97 -32.22 -27.10
CA GLY A 157 -42.64 -33.33 -26.22
C GLY A 157 -42.83 -34.68 -26.93
N ALA A 158 -42.04 -35.67 -26.54
CA ALA A 158 -42.16 -37.04 -27.03
C ALA A 158 -42.02 -38.05 -25.89
N VAL A 159 -42.89 -39.05 -25.88
CA VAL A 159 -42.78 -40.27 -25.06
C VAL A 159 -42.20 -41.38 -25.93
N SER A 160 -41.23 -42.12 -25.39
CA SER A 160 -40.69 -43.33 -26.01
C SER A 160 -40.92 -44.53 -25.10
N ASN A 161 -41.15 -45.70 -25.71
CA ASN A 161 -41.38 -46.99 -25.05
C ASN A 161 -42.66 -47.07 -24.19
N ASP A 162 -43.70 -46.30 -24.55
CA ASP A 162 -45.05 -46.40 -23.96
C ASP A 162 -45.89 -47.39 -24.77
N ALA A 163 -46.43 -48.44 -24.13
CA ALA A 163 -47.38 -49.34 -24.78
C ALA A 163 -48.82 -48.77 -24.80
N GLY A 164 -49.05 -47.66 -24.12
CA GLY A 164 -50.31 -46.93 -24.05
C GLY A 164 -50.53 -45.96 -25.21
N THR A 165 -50.90 -44.73 -24.88
CA THR A 165 -51.41 -43.75 -25.88
C THR A 165 -50.36 -42.77 -26.41
N GLY A 166 -49.14 -42.76 -25.87
CA GLY A 166 -48.10 -41.79 -26.18
C GLY A 166 -48.40 -40.37 -25.67
N ASN A 167 -49.43 -40.20 -24.84
CA ASN A 167 -49.91 -38.90 -24.39
C ASN A 167 -49.02 -38.29 -23.30
N LEU A 168 -48.88 -36.96 -23.36
CA LEU A 168 -48.20 -36.14 -22.36
C LEU A 168 -49.19 -35.23 -21.64
N ASN A 169 -48.94 -35.00 -20.36
CA ASN A 169 -49.56 -33.96 -19.55
C ASN A 169 -48.54 -32.82 -19.32
N TRP A 170 -48.98 -31.57 -19.40
CA TRP A 170 -48.10 -30.39 -19.35
C TRP A 170 -48.40 -29.48 -18.17
N THR A 171 -47.34 -28.91 -17.58
CA THR A 171 -47.42 -27.93 -16.49
C THR A 171 -46.47 -26.76 -16.74
N LEU A 172 -46.86 -25.56 -16.30
CA LEU A 172 -46.05 -24.34 -16.34
C LEU A 172 -45.79 -23.87 -14.90
N THR A 173 -44.53 -23.80 -14.50
CA THR A 173 -44.12 -23.40 -13.15
C THR A 173 -43.01 -22.34 -13.12
N GLU A 174 -42.98 -21.55 -12.05
CA GLU A 174 -41.93 -20.61 -11.70
C GLU A 174 -41.52 -20.94 -10.26
N ASN A 175 -40.22 -21.10 -10.00
CA ASN A 175 -39.71 -21.53 -8.69
C ASN A 175 -40.42 -22.79 -8.11
N GLY A 176 -40.82 -23.71 -8.98
CA GLY A 176 -41.51 -24.96 -8.63
C GLY A 176 -43.02 -24.84 -8.35
N SER A 177 -43.61 -23.65 -8.43
CA SER A 177 -45.05 -23.41 -8.22
C SER A 177 -45.77 -23.07 -9.53
N THR A 178 -47.03 -23.49 -9.69
CA THR A 178 -47.83 -23.14 -10.87
C THR A 178 -48.08 -21.64 -10.93
N CYS A 179 -47.64 -20.99 -12.01
CA CYS A 179 -47.54 -19.53 -12.09
C CYS A 179 -48.43 -18.91 -13.20
N SER A 180 -49.18 -19.72 -13.95
CA SER A 180 -50.13 -19.26 -14.96
C SER A 180 -51.32 -18.54 -14.30
N PRO A 181 -51.77 -17.36 -14.80
CA PRO A 181 -51.30 -16.66 -16.00
C PRO A 181 -50.16 -15.63 -15.75
N GLY A 182 -49.74 -15.41 -14.50
CA GLY A 182 -48.81 -14.33 -14.13
C GLY A 182 -47.42 -14.45 -14.77
N CYS A 183 -46.91 -15.67 -14.93
CA CYS A 183 -45.65 -15.96 -15.61
C CYS A 183 -45.81 -16.28 -17.11
N GLY A 184 -47.01 -16.10 -17.67
CA GLY A 184 -47.40 -16.53 -19.01
C GLY A 184 -48.39 -17.69 -18.99
N THR A 185 -48.73 -18.21 -20.16
CA THR A 185 -49.70 -19.30 -20.34
C THR A 185 -49.15 -20.39 -21.28
N ILE A 186 -49.75 -21.58 -21.23
CA ILE A 186 -49.54 -22.65 -22.22
C ILE A 186 -50.88 -22.97 -22.91
N SER A 187 -50.85 -23.35 -24.19
CA SER A 187 -52.06 -23.52 -25.02
C SER A 187 -52.95 -24.71 -24.63
N GLY A 188 -52.46 -25.65 -23.82
CA GLY A 188 -53.23 -26.80 -23.34
C GLY A 188 -52.51 -27.54 -22.21
N ALA A 189 -53.23 -28.46 -21.56
CA ALA A 189 -52.70 -29.30 -20.47
C ALA A 189 -52.29 -30.71 -20.92
N SER A 190 -52.57 -31.09 -22.18
CA SER A 190 -52.21 -32.39 -22.74
C SER A 190 -51.95 -32.33 -24.25
N GLY A 191 -51.23 -33.33 -24.78
CA GLY A 191 -50.90 -33.47 -26.21
C GLY A 191 -49.40 -33.44 -26.50
N PRO A 192 -48.97 -33.62 -27.78
CA PRO A 192 -47.55 -33.73 -28.13
C PRO A 192 -46.80 -32.39 -28.19
N VAL A 193 -47.50 -31.26 -28.21
CA VAL A 193 -46.92 -29.91 -28.30
C VAL A 193 -47.77 -28.95 -27.47
N VAL A 194 -47.13 -28.03 -26.75
CA VAL A 194 -47.79 -26.86 -26.16
C VAL A 194 -47.10 -25.57 -26.58
N THR A 195 -47.89 -24.54 -26.86
CA THR A 195 -47.41 -23.20 -27.17
C THR A 195 -47.36 -22.40 -25.88
N TYR A 196 -46.16 -22.09 -25.39
CA TYR A 196 -45.97 -21.13 -24.30
C TYR A 196 -46.12 -19.70 -24.83
N THR A 197 -46.79 -18.82 -24.09
CA THR A 197 -46.93 -17.40 -24.40
C THR A 197 -46.50 -16.56 -23.21
N ALA A 198 -45.51 -15.69 -23.41
CA ALA A 198 -44.95 -14.83 -22.36
C ALA A 198 -45.90 -13.67 -21.99
N PRO A 199 -45.85 -13.15 -20.75
CA PRO A 199 -46.64 -12.00 -20.31
C PRO A 199 -46.50 -10.78 -21.22
N ALA A 200 -47.56 -9.97 -21.27
CA ALA A 200 -47.56 -8.70 -22.01
C ALA A 200 -46.73 -7.60 -21.32
N THR A 201 -46.66 -7.62 -19.99
CA THR A 201 -45.83 -6.72 -19.17
C THR A 201 -44.48 -7.37 -18.88
N PRO A 202 -43.35 -6.68 -19.11
CA PRO A 202 -42.04 -7.19 -18.72
C PRO A 202 -41.93 -7.45 -17.22
N PRO A 203 -41.23 -8.52 -16.79
CA PRO A 203 -40.96 -8.77 -15.38
C PRO A 203 -40.03 -7.69 -14.80
N THR A 204 -40.03 -7.57 -13.47
CA THR A 204 -39.19 -6.59 -12.75
C THR A 204 -37.71 -6.95 -12.74
N SER A 205 -37.39 -8.22 -12.96
CA SER A 205 -36.05 -8.77 -13.17
C SER A 205 -36.14 -9.93 -14.19
N ASN A 206 -35.01 -10.48 -14.63
CA ASN A 206 -35.02 -11.64 -15.52
C ASN A 206 -35.67 -12.86 -14.82
N THR A 207 -36.80 -13.33 -15.33
CA THR A 207 -37.57 -14.46 -14.80
C THR A 207 -37.33 -15.72 -15.62
N THR A 208 -37.19 -16.88 -14.97
CA THR A 208 -37.13 -18.19 -15.65
C THR A 208 -38.34 -19.03 -15.29
N VAL A 209 -39.03 -19.55 -16.30
CA VAL A 209 -40.17 -20.46 -16.15
C VAL A 209 -39.84 -21.86 -16.69
N MET A 210 -40.45 -22.88 -16.12
CA MET A 210 -40.26 -24.28 -16.48
C MET A 210 -41.55 -24.84 -17.09
N VAL A 211 -41.49 -25.25 -18.35
CA VAL A 211 -42.57 -25.96 -19.05
C VAL A 211 -42.25 -27.46 -18.99
N THR A 212 -42.99 -28.22 -18.20
CA THR A 212 -42.71 -29.64 -17.91
C THR A 212 -43.75 -30.54 -18.55
N ALA A 213 -43.28 -31.51 -19.32
CA ALA A 213 -44.07 -32.63 -19.83
C ALA A 213 -43.86 -33.86 -18.96
N SER A 214 -44.95 -34.51 -18.53
CA SER A 214 -44.94 -35.81 -17.86
C SER A 214 -45.72 -36.83 -18.68
N SER A 215 -45.31 -38.09 -18.67
CA SER A 215 -46.07 -39.16 -19.32
C SER A 215 -47.44 -39.34 -18.67
N ALA A 216 -48.48 -39.55 -19.49
CA ALA A 216 -49.81 -39.87 -19.00
C ALA A 216 -49.92 -41.32 -18.49
N THR A 217 -49.05 -42.23 -18.96
CA THR A 217 -48.99 -43.64 -18.53
C THR A 217 -48.16 -43.80 -17.25
N ASP A 218 -47.06 -43.05 -17.10
CA ASP A 218 -46.22 -43.03 -15.89
C ASP A 218 -45.81 -41.59 -15.52
N SER A 219 -46.53 -40.99 -14.57
CA SER A 219 -46.30 -39.61 -14.13
C SER A 219 -44.97 -39.39 -13.40
N SER A 220 -44.23 -40.46 -13.07
CA SER A 220 -42.86 -40.35 -12.53
C SER A 220 -41.81 -40.03 -13.60
N LYS A 221 -42.14 -40.20 -14.89
CA LYS A 221 -41.29 -39.86 -16.02
C LYS A 221 -41.68 -38.51 -16.60
N SER A 222 -40.75 -37.57 -16.57
CA SER A 222 -40.95 -36.20 -17.06
C SER A 222 -39.67 -35.57 -17.61
N ALA A 223 -39.84 -34.51 -18.41
CA ALA A 223 -38.77 -33.64 -18.87
C ALA A 223 -39.25 -32.18 -18.98
N SER A 224 -38.35 -31.22 -18.81
CA SER A 224 -38.70 -29.80 -18.71
C SER A 224 -37.87 -28.89 -19.61
N ALA A 225 -38.52 -27.89 -20.20
CA ALA A 225 -37.90 -26.80 -20.94
C ALA A 225 -37.77 -25.55 -20.05
N SER A 226 -36.58 -24.94 -20.03
CA SER A 226 -36.25 -23.75 -19.24
C SER A 226 -36.32 -22.48 -20.08
N LEU A 227 -37.32 -21.62 -19.85
CA LEU A 227 -37.59 -20.44 -20.66
C LEU A 227 -37.29 -19.15 -19.90
N LEU A 228 -36.37 -18.34 -20.43
CA LEU A 228 -35.96 -17.06 -19.86
C LEU A 228 -36.79 -15.90 -20.43
N ILE A 229 -37.37 -15.08 -19.57
CA ILE A 229 -38.11 -13.86 -19.89
C ILE A 229 -37.27 -12.66 -19.41
N PRO A 230 -36.75 -11.81 -20.31
CA PRO A 230 -35.90 -10.69 -19.91
C PRO A 230 -36.71 -9.50 -19.39
N SER A 231 -36.18 -8.78 -18.40
CA SER A 231 -36.72 -7.49 -17.97
C SER A 231 -36.33 -6.35 -18.94
N ILE A 232 -36.94 -5.17 -18.77
CA ILE A 232 -36.48 -3.94 -19.44
C ILE A 232 -35.06 -3.61 -18.94
N GLY A 233 -34.14 -3.41 -19.88
CA GLY A 233 -32.82 -2.85 -19.59
C GLY A 233 -32.79 -1.36 -19.95
N ILE A 234 -32.08 -0.56 -19.16
CA ILE A 234 -31.87 0.87 -19.41
C ILE A 234 -30.40 1.24 -19.19
N THR A 235 -29.86 2.09 -20.06
CA THR A 235 -28.52 2.67 -19.91
C THR A 235 -28.57 4.18 -20.11
N VAL A 236 -27.71 4.93 -19.40
CA VAL A 236 -27.54 6.38 -19.60
C VAL A 236 -26.12 6.65 -20.09
N ALA A 237 -25.99 7.47 -21.13
CA ALA A 237 -24.72 7.87 -21.71
C ALA A 237 -24.59 9.41 -21.79
N PRO A 238 -23.45 10.00 -21.40
CA PRO A 238 -22.35 9.37 -20.66
C PRO A 238 -22.77 8.96 -19.24
N ALA A 239 -22.19 7.88 -18.72
CA ALA A 239 -22.46 7.40 -17.35
C ALA A 239 -21.85 8.31 -16.26
N ALA A 240 -20.86 9.14 -16.62
CA ALA A 240 -20.35 10.20 -15.76
C ALA A 240 -19.90 11.41 -16.58
N ALA A 241 -20.00 12.61 -16.01
CA ALA A 241 -19.53 13.85 -16.63
C ALA A 241 -19.04 14.84 -15.56
N THR A 242 -18.20 15.80 -15.96
CA THR A 242 -17.81 16.94 -15.14
C THR A 242 -18.30 18.22 -15.81
N VAL A 243 -19.10 19.01 -15.12
CA VAL A 243 -19.71 20.24 -15.66
C VAL A 243 -19.36 21.40 -14.75
N VAL A 244 -18.40 22.22 -15.18
CA VAL A 244 -18.07 23.50 -14.53
C VAL A 244 -19.33 24.39 -14.53
N GLY A 245 -19.56 25.15 -13.45
CA GLY A 245 -20.81 25.87 -13.20
C GLY A 245 -21.36 26.66 -14.39
N THR A 246 -22.69 26.81 -14.43
CA THR A 246 -23.50 27.40 -15.53
C THR A 246 -23.35 26.77 -16.93
N LYS A 247 -22.43 25.82 -17.15
CA LYS A 247 -22.35 25.01 -18.37
C LYS A 247 -23.32 23.83 -18.32
N SER A 248 -23.40 23.11 -19.44
CA SER A 248 -24.36 22.01 -19.64
C SER A 248 -23.73 20.78 -20.31
N VAL A 249 -24.37 19.62 -20.16
CA VAL A 249 -24.02 18.36 -20.83
C VAL A 249 -25.27 17.64 -21.34
N ALA A 250 -25.18 17.00 -22.50
CA ALA A 250 -26.26 16.15 -23.03
C ALA A 250 -26.17 14.73 -22.46
N LEU A 251 -27.32 14.17 -22.10
CA LEU A 251 -27.49 12.83 -21.53
C LEU A 251 -28.55 12.08 -22.33
N THR A 252 -28.24 10.88 -22.79
CA THR A 252 -29.14 10.02 -23.57
C THR A 252 -29.44 8.75 -22.79
N ALA A 253 -30.72 8.43 -22.62
CA ALA A 253 -31.16 7.15 -22.07
C ALA A 253 -31.59 6.19 -23.20
N THR A 254 -31.14 4.95 -23.16
CA THR A 254 -31.47 3.91 -24.15
C THR A 254 -32.14 2.74 -23.44
N LEU A 255 -33.34 2.39 -23.90
CA LEU A 255 -34.11 1.23 -23.46
C LEU A 255 -33.88 0.01 -24.35
N VAL A 256 -33.82 -1.18 -23.75
CA VAL A 256 -33.87 -2.48 -24.43
C VAL A 256 -34.98 -3.35 -23.81
N ASN A 257 -35.58 -4.21 -24.64
CA ASN A 257 -36.74 -5.04 -24.29
C ASN A 257 -38.04 -4.26 -23.93
N ASP A 258 -38.08 -2.92 -24.11
CA ASP A 258 -39.34 -2.16 -24.07
C ASP A 258 -40.03 -2.18 -25.43
N LYS A 259 -41.05 -3.05 -25.57
CA LYS A 259 -41.89 -3.13 -26.76
C LYS A 259 -43.01 -2.06 -26.80
N THR A 260 -43.27 -1.39 -25.68
CA THR A 260 -44.31 -0.35 -25.56
C THR A 260 -43.80 1.04 -25.95
N ASN A 261 -42.47 1.24 -25.87
CA ASN A 261 -41.75 2.45 -26.28
C ASN A 261 -42.33 3.75 -25.67
N GLN A 262 -42.77 3.67 -24.41
CA GLN A 262 -43.39 4.81 -23.69
C GLN A 262 -42.36 5.87 -23.25
N GLY A 263 -41.06 5.57 -23.37
CA GLY A 263 -39.97 6.50 -23.08
C GLY A 263 -39.47 6.42 -21.64
N VAL A 264 -38.85 7.51 -21.20
CA VAL A 264 -38.03 7.61 -20.00
C VAL A 264 -38.42 8.87 -19.22
N ASN A 265 -38.54 8.74 -17.90
CA ASN A 265 -38.67 9.86 -16.97
C ASN A 265 -37.30 10.19 -16.35
N TRP A 266 -37.03 11.48 -16.14
CA TRP A 266 -35.76 11.99 -15.61
C TRP A 266 -35.93 12.67 -14.26
N ALA A 267 -35.02 12.38 -13.33
CA ALA A 267 -34.94 13.02 -12.01
C ALA A 267 -33.51 13.46 -11.71
N VAL A 268 -33.36 14.58 -10.98
CA VAL A 268 -32.07 15.15 -10.56
C VAL A 268 -32.02 15.23 -9.04
N SER A 269 -30.96 14.74 -8.42
CA SER A 269 -30.76 14.79 -6.97
C SER A 269 -29.30 15.03 -6.60
N CYS A 270 -29.05 15.61 -5.43
CA CYS A 270 -27.72 15.90 -4.91
C CYS A 270 -27.76 16.08 -3.38
N PRO A 271 -26.63 16.01 -2.66
CA PRO A 271 -26.61 16.14 -1.20
C PRO A 271 -27.07 17.51 -0.65
N THR A 272 -26.83 18.59 -1.40
CA THR A 272 -27.15 19.97 -1.00
C THR A 272 -27.67 20.75 -2.20
N ALA A 273 -28.93 21.19 -2.14
CA ALA A 273 -29.54 21.99 -3.19
C ALA A 273 -28.89 23.39 -3.32
N PRO A 274 -28.88 24.03 -4.51
CA PRO A 274 -29.52 23.59 -5.76
C PRO A 274 -28.69 22.56 -6.55
N CYS A 275 -29.36 21.58 -7.17
CA CYS A 275 -28.71 20.49 -7.92
C CYS A 275 -28.53 20.76 -9.42
N GLY A 276 -28.92 21.93 -9.93
CA GLY A 276 -29.10 22.17 -11.37
C GLY A 276 -30.44 21.63 -11.89
N SER A 277 -30.59 21.53 -13.21
CA SER A 277 -31.84 21.10 -13.86
C SER A 277 -31.59 20.34 -15.16
N VAL A 278 -32.58 19.56 -15.61
CA VAL A 278 -32.62 18.97 -16.97
C VAL A 278 -33.64 19.71 -17.85
N SER A 279 -33.38 19.77 -19.15
CA SER A 279 -34.21 20.48 -20.13
C SER A 279 -35.62 19.91 -20.32
N ALA A 280 -35.82 18.63 -19.97
CA ALA A 280 -37.12 17.97 -19.96
C ALA A 280 -37.14 16.88 -18.88
N LEU A 281 -38.30 16.70 -18.23
CA LEU A 281 -38.52 15.64 -17.23
C LEU A 281 -38.89 14.29 -17.84
N SER A 282 -39.13 14.23 -19.16
CA SER A 282 -39.34 12.99 -19.91
C SER A 282 -38.78 13.08 -21.33
N SER A 283 -38.40 11.95 -21.91
CA SER A 283 -37.92 11.83 -23.30
C SER A 283 -38.24 10.46 -23.89
N LEU A 284 -38.20 10.33 -25.22
CA LEU A 284 -38.19 9.01 -25.87
C LEU A 284 -36.80 8.35 -25.71
N THR A 285 -36.76 7.02 -25.85
CA THR A 285 -35.49 6.27 -25.91
C THR A 285 -34.60 6.82 -27.03
N GLY A 286 -33.30 7.00 -26.74
CA GLY A 286 -32.32 7.57 -27.68
C GLY A 286 -32.40 9.09 -27.89
N VAL A 287 -33.39 9.80 -27.32
CA VAL A 287 -33.48 11.27 -27.39
C VAL A 287 -32.72 11.89 -26.21
N PRO A 288 -31.73 12.78 -26.46
CA PRO A 288 -30.96 13.41 -25.40
C PRO A 288 -31.76 14.48 -24.64
N VAL A 289 -31.49 14.59 -23.33
CA VAL A 289 -31.85 15.76 -22.50
C VAL A 289 -30.58 16.51 -22.10
N THR A 290 -30.68 17.83 -21.93
CA THR A 290 -29.54 18.66 -21.52
C THR A 290 -29.63 18.92 -20.02
N TYR A 291 -28.63 18.50 -19.26
CA TYR A 291 -28.43 18.93 -17.87
C TYR A 291 -27.64 20.24 -17.82
N THR A 292 -28.07 21.18 -16.99
CA THR A 292 -27.39 22.45 -16.72
C THR A 292 -27.00 22.54 -15.26
N ALA A 293 -25.72 22.81 -15.00
CA ALA A 293 -25.17 22.89 -13.65
C ALA A 293 -25.63 24.17 -12.90
N PRO A 294 -25.74 24.13 -11.57
CA PRO A 294 -25.94 25.33 -10.74
C PRO A 294 -24.69 26.24 -10.78
N ALA A 295 -24.73 27.33 -10.02
CA ALA A 295 -23.53 28.12 -9.73
C ALA A 295 -22.46 27.26 -8.99
N PRO A 296 -21.16 27.56 -9.15
CA PRO A 296 -20.09 26.78 -8.54
C PRO A 296 -20.24 26.64 -7.01
N PRO A 297 -20.31 25.42 -6.46
CA PRO A 297 -20.43 25.18 -5.03
C PRO A 297 -19.13 25.49 -4.27
N ALA A 298 -19.21 25.61 -2.95
CA ALA A 298 -18.02 25.77 -2.11
C ALA A 298 -17.12 24.52 -2.07
N SER A 299 -17.70 23.33 -2.30
CA SER A 299 -17.01 22.04 -2.42
C SER A 299 -17.67 21.18 -3.52
N ASP A 300 -16.92 20.28 -4.13
CA ASP A 300 -17.35 19.50 -5.31
C ASP A 300 -18.73 18.83 -5.12
N LEU A 301 -19.74 19.28 -5.86
CA LEU A 301 -21.11 18.78 -5.75
C LEU A 301 -21.30 17.58 -6.67
N GLN A 302 -21.64 16.44 -6.07
CA GLN A 302 -22.04 15.23 -6.81
C GLN A 302 -23.55 15.26 -7.07
N VAL A 303 -23.93 15.23 -8.34
CA VAL A 303 -25.32 15.27 -8.81
C VAL A 303 -25.64 13.94 -9.50
N THR A 304 -26.65 13.24 -9.00
CA THR A 304 -27.16 12.01 -9.59
C THR A 304 -28.34 12.35 -10.49
N ILE A 305 -28.25 11.96 -11.76
CA ILE A 305 -29.31 12.13 -12.75
C ILE A 305 -29.83 10.76 -13.11
N THR A 306 -31.04 10.44 -12.68
CA THR A 306 -31.65 9.12 -12.84
C THR A 306 -32.67 9.14 -13.98
N ALA A 307 -32.53 8.19 -14.90
CA ALA A 307 -33.48 7.84 -15.92
C ALA A 307 -34.24 6.59 -15.47
N SER A 308 -35.58 6.61 -15.54
CA SER A 308 -36.45 5.47 -15.25
C SER A 308 -37.36 5.18 -16.43
N ALA A 309 -37.50 3.91 -16.83
CA ALA A 309 -38.40 3.53 -17.92
C ALA A 309 -39.86 3.78 -17.53
N VAL A 310 -40.65 4.40 -18.41
CA VAL A 310 -42.08 4.68 -18.13
C VAL A 310 -42.89 3.39 -18.00
N ALA A 311 -42.56 2.37 -18.81
CA ALA A 311 -43.22 1.06 -18.80
C ALA A 311 -42.88 0.17 -17.58
N ASN A 312 -41.81 0.49 -16.84
CA ASN A 312 -41.45 -0.18 -15.58
C ASN A 312 -40.52 0.75 -14.78
N SER A 313 -41.06 1.44 -13.78
CA SER A 313 -40.31 2.42 -12.97
C SER A 313 -39.15 1.82 -12.16
N ASN A 314 -39.12 0.49 -11.96
CA ASN A 314 -38.00 -0.20 -11.32
C ASN A 314 -36.79 -0.37 -12.25
N ALA A 315 -36.98 -0.29 -13.57
CA ALA A 315 -35.91 -0.27 -14.54
C ALA A 315 -35.34 1.16 -14.62
N ALA A 316 -34.30 1.42 -13.84
CA ALA A 316 -33.63 2.71 -13.74
C ALA A 316 -32.11 2.61 -13.94
N ALA A 317 -31.52 3.65 -14.53
CA ALA A 317 -30.08 3.85 -14.61
C ALA A 317 -29.75 5.32 -14.36
N SER A 318 -28.56 5.59 -13.82
CA SER A 318 -28.15 6.94 -13.44
C SER A 318 -26.83 7.34 -14.08
N ALA A 319 -26.69 8.62 -14.39
CA ALA A 319 -25.40 9.26 -14.63
C ALA A 319 -24.96 10.06 -13.40
N LEU A 320 -23.66 10.06 -13.12
CA LEU A 320 -23.06 10.88 -12.07
C LEU A 320 -22.40 12.11 -12.67
N VAL A 321 -22.93 13.30 -12.36
CA VAL A 321 -22.35 14.58 -12.79
C VAL A 321 -21.64 15.24 -11.61
N THR A 322 -20.35 15.47 -11.74
CA THR A 322 -19.59 16.30 -10.79
C THR A 322 -19.62 17.75 -11.23
N VAL A 323 -20.11 18.64 -10.37
CA VAL A 323 -20.02 20.09 -10.51
C VAL A 323 -18.89 20.56 -9.58
N PRO A 324 -17.67 20.81 -10.10
CA PRO A 324 -16.52 21.08 -9.27
C PRO A 324 -16.61 22.47 -8.62
N ALA A 325 -16.04 22.59 -7.42
CA ALA A 325 -15.87 23.87 -6.76
C ALA A 325 -14.78 24.72 -7.46
N ILE A 326 -14.83 26.03 -7.21
CA ILE A 326 -13.73 26.92 -7.62
C ILE A 326 -12.51 26.58 -6.78
N VAL A 327 -11.38 26.32 -7.44
CA VAL A 327 -10.09 26.14 -6.76
C VAL A 327 -9.25 27.38 -7.00
N VAL A 328 -8.87 28.03 -5.91
CA VAL A 328 -7.90 29.12 -5.88
C VAL A 328 -6.59 28.54 -5.37
N ASP A 329 -5.48 28.82 -6.04
CA ASP A 329 -4.14 28.42 -5.60
C ASP A 329 -3.17 29.59 -5.69
N VAL A 330 -2.29 29.75 -4.70
CA VAL A 330 -1.41 30.92 -4.51
C VAL A 330 0.03 30.43 -4.41
N GLU A 331 0.84 30.73 -5.43
CA GLU A 331 2.24 30.31 -5.49
C GLU A 331 3.17 31.53 -5.36
N PRO A 332 4.20 31.52 -4.49
CA PRO A 332 4.60 30.45 -3.56
C PRO A 332 3.70 30.33 -2.31
N GLN A 333 3.25 29.12 -1.97
CA GLN A 333 2.50 28.85 -0.73
C GLN A 333 3.34 29.09 0.56
N SER A 334 4.65 28.88 0.50
CA SER A 334 5.58 29.01 1.63
C SER A 334 6.94 29.53 1.17
N PRO A 335 7.06 30.84 0.87
CA PRO A 335 8.31 31.46 0.46
C PRO A 335 9.37 31.47 1.57
N ASP A 336 10.63 31.68 1.17
CA ASP A 336 11.70 31.99 2.12
C ASP A 336 11.41 33.32 2.87
N PRO A 337 11.98 33.53 4.08
CA PRO A 337 11.66 34.69 4.91
C PRO A 337 11.92 36.04 4.22
N VAL A 338 10.93 36.93 4.25
CA VAL A 338 10.99 38.26 3.60
C VAL A 338 11.45 39.29 4.64
N LEU A 339 12.63 39.87 4.45
CA LEU A 339 13.14 40.90 5.35
C LEU A 339 12.23 42.14 5.35
N ALA A 340 12.18 42.86 6.47
CA ALA A 340 11.34 44.06 6.62
C ALA A 340 11.55 45.07 5.48
N THR A 341 10.47 45.73 5.05
CA THR A 341 10.38 46.63 3.89
C THR A 341 10.68 46.02 2.51
N LYS A 342 11.10 44.74 2.41
CA LYS A 342 11.30 44.06 1.12
C LYS A 342 9.97 43.52 0.59
N THR A 343 9.98 43.15 -0.67
CA THR A 343 8.81 42.65 -1.39
C THR A 343 9.00 41.21 -1.85
N ILE A 344 7.87 40.52 -2.08
CA ILE A 344 7.81 39.26 -2.81
C ILE A 344 6.55 39.25 -3.68
N GLN A 345 6.58 38.48 -4.77
CA GLN A 345 5.41 38.31 -5.64
C GLN A 345 4.75 36.96 -5.43
N PHE A 346 3.42 36.95 -5.53
CA PHE A 346 2.60 35.74 -5.60
C PHE A 346 1.81 35.74 -6.90
N THR A 347 1.70 34.59 -7.54
CA THR A 347 0.78 34.33 -8.65
C THR A 347 -0.41 33.54 -8.17
N VAL A 348 -1.61 33.86 -8.68
CA VAL A 348 -2.81 33.06 -8.42
C VAL A 348 -3.22 32.25 -9.63
N THR A 349 -3.57 30.99 -9.42
CA THR A 349 -4.32 30.19 -10.41
C THR A 349 -5.73 29.96 -9.89
N VAL A 350 -6.72 30.39 -10.67
CA VAL A 350 -8.13 30.09 -10.43
C VAL A 350 -8.59 29.07 -11.46
N THR A 351 -9.17 27.95 -11.02
CA THR A 351 -9.77 26.94 -11.90
C THR A 351 -11.23 26.69 -11.53
N ASN A 352 -12.00 26.21 -12.51
CA ASN A 352 -13.46 26.02 -12.44
C ASN A 352 -14.27 27.31 -12.20
N ASP A 353 -13.68 28.49 -12.33
CA ASP A 353 -14.43 29.75 -12.41
C ASP A 353 -15.09 29.86 -13.81
N PRO A 354 -16.43 29.89 -13.90
CA PRO A 354 -17.12 29.98 -15.19
C PRO A 354 -16.94 31.33 -15.90
N ASN A 355 -16.61 32.39 -15.15
CA ASN A 355 -16.51 33.76 -15.66
C ASN A 355 -15.07 34.29 -15.72
N ASP A 356 -14.09 33.54 -15.22
CA ASP A 356 -12.70 33.97 -15.01
C ASP A 356 -12.60 35.34 -14.30
N ALA A 357 -13.40 35.51 -13.23
CA ALA A 357 -13.49 36.78 -12.49
C ALA A 357 -12.28 36.99 -11.55
N GLY A 358 -11.48 35.96 -11.32
CA GLY A 358 -10.23 36.03 -10.56
C GLY A 358 -10.44 36.10 -9.05
N VAL A 359 -9.56 36.83 -8.37
CA VAL A 359 -9.51 36.95 -6.91
C VAL A 359 -9.36 38.39 -6.41
N THR A 360 -9.78 38.61 -5.17
CA THR A 360 -9.33 39.72 -4.33
C THR A 360 -8.22 39.27 -3.39
N TRP A 361 -7.28 40.17 -3.10
CA TRP A 361 -6.13 39.92 -2.22
C TRP A 361 -6.26 40.68 -0.91
N THR A 362 -6.00 40.00 0.20
CA THR A 362 -5.91 40.61 1.54
C THR A 362 -4.68 40.09 2.29
N VAL A 363 -4.30 40.78 3.38
CA VAL A 363 -3.24 40.34 4.30
C VAL A 363 -3.74 40.34 5.73
N SER A 364 -3.28 39.38 6.53
CA SER A 364 -3.60 39.30 7.96
C SER A 364 -2.43 38.78 8.78
N CYS A 365 -2.30 39.25 10.02
CA CYS A 365 -1.26 38.87 10.97
C CYS A 365 -1.70 39.25 12.39
N SER A 366 -0.90 38.91 13.40
CA SER A 366 -1.17 39.22 14.82
C SER A 366 -0.74 40.63 15.27
N ALA A 367 -0.03 41.39 14.43
CA ALA A 367 0.48 42.72 14.73
C ALA A 367 -0.36 43.84 14.08
N THR A 368 -0.22 45.07 14.59
CA THR A 368 -0.94 46.26 14.09
C THR A 368 -0.59 46.64 12.65
N ALA A 369 0.56 46.17 12.13
CA ALA A 369 1.02 46.42 10.77
C ALA A 369 1.50 45.11 10.12
N CYS A 370 0.74 44.62 9.13
CA CYS A 370 1.00 43.33 8.46
C CYS A 370 1.70 43.46 7.10
N GLY A 371 2.07 44.66 6.68
CA GLY A 371 2.46 44.96 5.30
C GLY A 371 1.25 45.27 4.41
N ASN A 372 1.42 45.22 3.10
CA ASN A 372 0.35 45.45 2.12
C ASN A 372 0.49 44.55 0.88
N VAL A 373 -0.55 44.54 0.05
CA VAL A 373 -0.58 43.88 -1.27
C VAL A 373 -1.01 44.87 -2.35
N SER A 374 -0.41 44.76 -3.54
CA SER A 374 -0.81 45.53 -4.72
C SER A 374 -0.56 44.75 -6.02
N PRO A 375 -1.53 44.71 -6.97
CA PRO A 375 -2.88 45.25 -6.89
C PRO A 375 -3.80 44.47 -5.94
N ALA A 376 -4.93 45.07 -5.55
CA ALA A 376 -5.90 44.45 -4.63
C ALA A 376 -6.76 43.32 -5.26
N SER A 377 -6.69 43.13 -6.57
CA SER A 377 -7.35 42.04 -7.30
C SER A 377 -6.57 41.66 -8.56
N THR A 378 -6.68 40.40 -8.98
CA THR A 378 -6.04 39.87 -10.19
C THR A 378 -6.91 38.79 -10.84
N LEU A 379 -6.83 38.64 -12.16
CA LEU A 379 -7.38 37.49 -12.90
C LEU A 379 -6.56 36.22 -12.62
N SER A 380 -7.03 35.06 -13.11
CA SER A 380 -6.24 33.82 -13.11
C SER A 380 -4.93 33.99 -13.89
N GLY A 381 -3.83 33.48 -13.35
CA GLY A 381 -2.47 33.71 -13.85
C GLY A 381 -1.88 35.09 -13.52
N GLY A 382 -2.64 35.99 -12.89
CA GLY A 382 -2.17 37.30 -12.48
C GLY A 382 -1.30 37.26 -11.22
N SER A 383 -0.42 38.26 -11.08
CA SER A 383 0.53 38.37 -9.97
C SER A 383 0.25 39.58 -9.07
N VAL A 384 0.31 39.38 -7.75
CA VAL A 384 0.29 40.42 -6.72
C VAL A 384 1.69 40.60 -6.12
N THR A 385 2.03 41.81 -5.69
CA THR A 385 3.25 42.07 -4.90
C THR A 385 2.86 42.30 -3.44
N TYR A 386 3.39 41.50 -2.53
CA TYR A 386 3.37 41.76 -1.09
C TYR A 386 4.57 42.64 -0.70
N THR A 387 4.33 43.63 0.15
CA THR A 387 5.38 44.45 0.78
C THR A 387 5.38 44.21 2.28
N ALA A 388 6.50 43.73 2.82
CA ALA A 388 6.67 43.52 4.26
C ALA A 388 6.59 44.86 5.02
N PRO A 389 6.06 44.87 6.27
CA PRO A 389 6.03 46.06 7.10
C PRO A 389 7.44 46.54 7.50
N ALA A 390 7.50 47.64 8.24
CA ALA A 390 8.70 48.07 8.93
C ALA A 390 9.18 47.02 9.95
N LEU A 391 10.41 47.19 10.45
CA LEU A 391 11.12 46.20 11.28
C LEU A 391 10.24 45.68 12.45
N PRO A 392 9.94 44.38 12.53
CA PRO A 392 9.10 43.84 13.60
C PRO A 392 9.93 43.56 14.85
N SER A 393 9.32 43.72 16.03
CA SER A 393 9.98 43.49 17.33
C SER A 393 10.21 42.00 17.64
N SER A 394 9.43 41.12 17.03
CA SER A 394 9.54 39.66 17.04
C SER A 394 9.14 39.12 15.67
N ASP A 395 9.50 37.88 15.33
CA ASP A 395 9.12 37.26 14.06
C ASP A 395 7.60 37.36 13.81
N LEU A 396 7.24 37.86 12.63
CA LEU A 396 5.87 38.13 12.23
C LEU A 396 5.43 37.13 11.16
N SER A 397 4.37 36.38 11.45
CA SER A 397 3.72 35.50 10.47
C SER A 397 2.55 36.23 9.80
N VAL A 398 2.60 36.35 8.48
CA VAL A 398 1.60 37.07 7.67
C VAL A 398 0.96 36.11 6.68
N ALA A 399 -0.36 35.98 6.72
CA ALA A 399 -1.13 35.27 5.70
C ALA A 399 -1.48 36.25 4.55
N VAL A 400 -1.08 35.91 3.33
CA VAL A 400 -1.43 36.61 2.08
C VAL A 400 -2.52 35.79 1.40
N ILE A 401 -3.75 36.30 1.41
CA ILE A 401 -4.97 35.53 1.11
C ILE A 401 -5.54 35.97 -0.24
N ALA A 402 -5.73 35.02 -1.16
CA ALA A 402 -6.50 35.17 -2.38
C ALA A 402 -7.90 34.59 -2.20
N THR A 403 -8.94 35.38 -2.45
CA THR A 403 -10.35 34.95 -2.32
C THR A 403 -11.06 35.08 -3.65
N SER A 404 -11.74 34.03 -4.13
CA SER A 404 -12.44 34.05 -5.42
C SER A 404 -13.53 35.12 -5.46
N VAL A 405 -13.57 35.89 -6.55
CA VAL A 405 -14.64 36.87 -6.81
C VAL A 405 -15.97 36.17 -7.08
N THR A 406 -15.96 35.05 -7.81
CA THR A 406 -17.19 34.31 -8.17
C THR A 406 -17.78 33.54 -6.99
N ASN A 407 -16.97 33.02 -6.05
CA ASN A 407 -17.47 32.43 -4.80
C ASN A 407 -16.50 32.70 -3.63
N PRO A 408 -16.80 33.68 -2.73
CA PRO A 408 -15.93 34.02 -1.60
C PRO A 408 -15.73 32.92 -0.55
N ALA A 409 -16.46 31.81 -0.60
CA ALA A 409 -16.18 30.64 0.23
C ALA A 409 -14.92 29.87 -0.23
N ASN A 410 -14.42 30.15 -1.45
CA ASN A 410 -13.24 29.54 -2.03
C ASN A 410 -12.07 30.52 -2.00
N SER A 411 -11.10 30.26 -1.11
CA SER A 411 -9.88 31.03 -0.95
C SER A 411 -8.66 30.13 -0.73
N SER A 412 -7.48 30.70 -0.91
CA SER A 412 -6.19 30.09 -0.57
C SER A 412 -5.26 31.16 0.00
N GLN A 413 -4.25 30.75 0.78
CA GLN A 413 -3.35 31.69 1.45
C GLN A 413 -1.90 31.19 1.45
N ALA A 414 -0.98 32.06 1.06
CA ALA A 414 0.44 31.86 1.33
C ALA A 414 0.80 32.40 2.72
N THR A 415 1.76 31.77 3.40
CA THR A 415 2.27 32.25 4.69
C THR A 415 3.68 32.80 4.56
N VAL A 416 3.87 34.09 4.85
CA VAL A 416 5.15 34.79 4.84
C VAL A 416 5.66 34.95 6.27
N THR A 417 6.91 34.60 6.52
CA THR A 417 7.63 35.01 7.74
C THR A 417 8.42 36.28 7.46
N VAL A 418 8.17 37.32 8.25
CA VAL A 418 9.00 38.53 8.32
C VAL A 418 9.77 38.47 9.64
N PRO A 419 11.04 38.01 9.63
CA PRO A 419 11.81 37.79 10.85
C PRO A 419 12.23 39.12 11.49
N ALA A 420 12.36 39.12 12.82
CA ALA A 420 12.99 40.22 13.54
C ALA A 420 14.52 40.12 13.43
N ILE A 421 15.21 41.25 13.61
CA ILE A 421 16.68 41.23 13.74
C ILE A 421 17.07 40.40 14.96
N ALA A 422 18.08 39.54 14.78
CA ALA A 422 18.66 38.74 15.85
C ALA A 422 20.18 38.82 15.80
N VAL A 423 20.83 38.98 16.97
CA VAL A 423 22.29 38.90 17.09
C VAL A 423 22.64 37.52 17.64
N SER A 424 23.61 36.85 17.02
CA SER A 424 24.12 35.56 17.51
C SER A 424 24.75 35.70 18.90
N ALA A 425 24.83 34.60 19.65
CA ALA A 425 25.65 34.56 20.85
C ALA A 425 27.08 35.06 20.56
N VAL A 426 27.62 35.92 21.42
CA VAL A 426 29.02 36.32 21.35
C VAL A 426 29.90 35.11 21.61
N SER A 427 30.90 34.87 20.76
CA SER A 427 31.85 33.78 20.91
C SER A 427 33.28 34.32 21.02
N PRO A 428 34.04 34.00 22.09
CA PRO A 428 33.62 33.21 23.26
C PRO A 428 32.63 33.97 24.17
N PRO A 429 31.73 33.27 24.89
CA PRO A 429 30.65 33.89 25.69
C PRO A 429 31.11 34.45 27.05
N SER A 430 32.34 34.15 27.47
CA SER A 430 32.92 34.68 28.71
C SER A 430 34.44 34.56 28.71
N GLY A 431 35.12 35.15 29.70
CA GLY A 431 36.56 34.98 29.85
C GLY A 431 37.13 35.50 31.16
N ILE A 432 38.25 34.92 31.60
CA ILE A 432 39.15 35.56 32.57
C ILE A 432 40.28 36.13 31.73
N VAL A 433 40.50 37.44 31.83
CA VAL A 433 41.35 38.19 30.90
C VAL A 433 42.29 39.10 31.71
N PRO A 434 43.60 38.82 31.73
CA PRO A 434 44.58 39.75 32.27
C PRO A 434 44.45 41.12 31.61
N ILE A 435 44.74 42.21 32.33
CA ILE A 435 44.72 43.56 31.73
C ILE A 435 45.69 43.75 30.55
N THR A 436 46.65 42.82 30.37
CA THR A 436 47.57 42.75 29.21
C THR A 436 47.08 41.83 28.08
N GLY A 437 45.97 41.10 28.28
CA GLY A 437 45.38 40.17 27.31
C GLY A 437 44.68 40.90 26.17
N VAL A 438 44.68 40.28 24.97
CA VAL A 438 44.02 40.80 23.77
C VAL A 438 43.16 39.73 23.09
N PRO A 439 42.10 39.21 23.75
CA PRO A 439 41.21 38.22 23.17
C PRO A 439 40.30 38.82 22.08
N GLN A 440 39.94 37.99 21.10
CA GLN A 440 39.00 38.34 20.03
C GLN A 440 37.61 37.76 20.29
N PHE A 441 36.58 38.52 19.93
CA PHE A 441 35.17 38.14 20.04
C PHE A 441 34.48 38.26 18.70
N THR A 442 33.53 37.36 18.45
CA THR A 442 32.80 37.23 17.19
C THR A 442 31.29 37.20 17.43
N ALA A 443 30.54 37.83 16.55
CA ALA A 443 29.08 37.78 16.52
C ALA A 443 28.55 38.08 15.11
N THR A 444 27.29 37.72 14.84
CA THR A 444 26.63 37.91 13.53
C THR A 444 25.26 38.54 13.76
N VAL A 445 24.91 39.57 12.99
CA VAL A 445 23.53 40.07 12.86
C VAL A 445 22.84 39.28 11.75
N ASN A 446 21.75 38.62 12.11
CA ASN A 446 20.84 37.93 11.20
C ASN A 446 19.63 38.81 10.90
N TYR A 447 19.09 38.66 9.69
CA TYR A 447 17.86 39.29 9.22
C TYR A 447 17.86 40.84 9.17
N ASP A 448 19.04 41.47 9.16
CA ASP A 448 19.17 42.92 8.97
C ASP A 448 18.90 43.32 7.51
N PRO A 449 17.84 44.11 7.20
CA PRO A 449 17.51 44.53 5.84
C PRO A 449 18.45 45.61 5.27
N THR A 450 19.34 46.17 6.09
CA THR A 450 20.29 47.24 5.78
C THR A 450 21.76 46.80 5.79
N GLY A 451 22.07 45.71 6.48
CA GLY A 451 23.41 45.10 6.55
C GLY A 451 24.47 45.96 7.26
N GLN A 452 24.08 46.86 8.17
CA GLN A 452 25.00 47.80 8.82
C GLN A 452 26.02 47.10 9.73
N GLY A 453 25.64 45.99 10.36
CA GLY A 453 26.52 45.19 11.21
C GLY A 453 26.40 45.51 12.71
N LEU A 454 27.54 45.47 13.41
CA LEU A 454 27.63 45.49 14.87
C LEU A 454 28.39 46.70 15.41
N ASN A 455 27.91 47.24 16.52
CA ASN A 455 28.69 48.04 17.46
C ASN A 455 29.10 47.18 18.65
N TRP A 456 30.32 47.36 19.12
CA TRP A 456 30.90 46.67 20.26
C TRP A 456 31.04 47.66 21.43
N THR A 457 30.31 47.44 22.51
CA THR A 457 30.37 48.28 23.71
C THR A 457 30.81 47.47 24.93
N LEU A 458 31.43 48.15 25.91
CA LEU A 458 31.78 47.57 27.20
C LEU A 458 30.95 48.26 28.29
N THR A 459 30.23 47.48 29.09
CA THR A 459 29.44 47.98 30.21
C THR A 459 29.85 47.39 31.55
N GLN A 460 29.66 48.17 32.61
CA GLN A 460 29.69 47.70 33.99
C GLN A 460 28.40 48.15 34.67
N ASN A 461 27.67 47.20 35.25
CA ASN A 461 26.35 47.45 35.83
C ASN A 461 25.39 48.15 34.85
N GLY A 462 25.43 47.76 33.57
CA GLY A 462 24.63 48.35 32.49
C GLY A 462 25.02 49.77 32.02
N SER A 463 26.10 50.37 32.54
CA SER A 463 26.62 51.68 32.11
C SER A 463 27.92 51.53 31.33
N ASP A 464 28.15 52.35 30.28
CA ASP A 464 29.42 52.38 29.55
C ASP A 464 30.60 52.64 30.50
N CYS A 465 31.64 51.83 30.39
CA CYS A 465 32.81 51.87 31.26
C CYS A 465 34.11 52.21 30.51
N THR A 466 34.05 52.49 29.21
CA THR A 466 35.22 52.81 28.40
C THR A 466 35.77 54.21 28.73
N PRO A 467 37.11 54.43 28.71
CA PRO A 467 38.19 53.45 28.56
C PRO A 467 38.60 52.75 29.88
N GLY A 468 37.95 53.06 31.00
CA GLY A 468 38.35 52.61 32.35
C GLY A 468 38.30 51.10 32.58
N CYS A 469 37.43 50.39 31.86
CA CYS A 469 37.35 48.93 31.84
C CYS A 469 38.07 48.26 30.65
N GLY A 470 38.78 49.05 29.83
CA GLY A 470 39.32 48.62 28.53
C GLY A 470 38.58 49.26 27.36
N MET A 471 38.88 48.80 26.15
CA MET A 471 38.27 49.25 24.89
C MET A 471 38.11 48.08 23.92
N MET A 472 37.15 48.17 22.99
CA MET A 472 37.03 47.25 21.85
C MET A 472 37.63 47.88 20.60
N ASN A 473 38.35 47.09 19.79
CA ASN A 473 38.98 47.55 18.56
C ASN A 473 38.82 46.53 17.41
N PRO A 474 38.13 46.89 16.31
CA PRO A 474 37.38 48.14 16.09
C PRO A 474 36.06 48.19 16.88
N LEU A 475 35.59 49.40 17.22
CA LEU A 475 34.30 49.62 17.89
C LEU A 475 33.08 49.27 17.03
N SER A 476 33.25 49.21 15.71
CA SER A 476 32.21 48.84 14.74
C SER A 476 32.75 47.84 13.72
N THR A 477 31.94 46.84 13.36
CA THR A 477 32.28 45.79 12.40
C THR A 477 31.10 45.44 11.50
N GLY A 478 31.36 44.82 10.35
CA GLY A 478 30.32 44.16 9.55
C GLY A 478 29.69 42.93 10.24
N SER A 479 28.97 42.12 9.46
CA SER A 479 28.36 40.85 9.89
C SER A 479 28.78 39.72 8.93
N PRO A 480 29.42 38.63 9.40
CA PRO A 480 29.92 38.41 10.76
C PRO A 480 31.00 39.44 11.14
N GLY A 481 30.97 39.88 12.40
CA GLY A 481 31.87 40.87 12.96
C GLY A 481 32.90 40.23 13.88
N THR A 482 34.12 40.78 13.92
CA THR A 482 35.18 40.39 14.85
C THR A 482 35.84 41.63 15.44
N SER A 483 35.90 41.71 16.76
CA SER A 483 36.56 42.81 17.47
C SER A 483 37.44 42.28 18.61
N ALA A 484 38.57 42.92 18.85
CA ALA A 484 39.50 42.57 19.92
C ALA A 484 39.23 43.42 21.16
N PHE A 485 39.27 42.80 22.34
CA PHE A 485 39.30 43.52 23.61
C PHE A 485 40.73 43.95 23.93
N ASN A 486 40.90 45.21 24.33
CA ASN A 486 42.16 45.75 24.86
C ASN A 486 41.94 46.14 26.32
N GLY A 487 42.69 45.52 27.24
CA GLY A 487 42.57 45.79 28.68
C GLY A 487 42.98 47.21 29.10
N PRO A 488 42.50 47.69 30.26
CA PRO A 488 42.84 49.00 30.79
C PRO A 488 44.26 49.06 31.37
N ALA A 489 44.84 50.25 31.49
CA ALA A 489 46.19 50.44 32.04
C ALA A 489 46.34 50.04 33.52
N THR A 490 45.24 49.98 34.26
CA THR A 490 45.18 49.55 35.67
C THR A 490 43.90 48.76 35.89
N LEU A 491 43.95 47.74 36.76
CA LEU A 491 42.77 46.95 37.11
C LEU A 491 41.64 47.82 37.70
N PRO A 492 40.44 47.85 37.11
CA PRO A 492 39.31 48.61 37.64
C PRO A 492 38.77 48.02 38.95
N ALA A 493 38.13 48.86 39.77
CA ALA A 493 37.59 48.47 41.07
C ALA A 493 36.45 47.44 40.97
N ASN A 494 35.65 47.50 39.90
CA ASN A 494 34.83 46.38 39.45
C ASN A 494 35.60 45.65 38.35
N THR A 495 35.88 44.37 38.52
CA THR A 495 36.62 43.56 37.53
C THR A 495 35.72 42.86 36.52
N SER A 496 34.40 42.79 36.76
CA SER A 496 33.44 42.22 35.82
C SER A 496 33.10 43.24 34.73
N VAL A 497 33.21 42.86 33.46
CA VAL A 497 32.90 43.69 32.29
C VAL A 497 31.95 42.92 31.37
N GLU A 498 30.86 43.54 30.98
CA GLU A 498 29.93 43.03 29.98
C GLU A 498 30.36 43.57 28.61
N LEU A 499 30.62 42.66 27.67
CA LEU A 499 30.98 42.99 26.30
C LEU A 499 29.75 42.73 25.43
N ASN A 500 29.15 43.78 24.88
CA ASN A 500 27.92 43.71 24.12
C ASN A 500 28.20 43.84 22.62
N ALA A 501 27.76 42.86 21.84
CA ALA A 501 27.62 42.96 20.40
C ALA A 501 26.19 43.45 20.10
N VAL A 502 26.05 44.71 19.70
CA VAL A 502 24.76 45.39 19.49
C VAL A 502 24.53 45.58 17.99
N SER A 503 23.34 45.22 17.48
CA SER A 503 22.98 45.55 16.09
C SER A 503 22.91 47.06 15.90
N ILE A 504 23.57 47.57 14.85
CA ILE A 504 23.51 48.99 14.48
C ILE A 504 22.10 49.39 14.05
N THR A 505 21.37 48.46 13.44
CA THR A 505 20.04 48.68 12.83
C THR A 505 18.91 48.61 13.85
N ASP A 506 19.05 47.79 14.90
CA ASP A 506 18.14 47.73 16.03
C ASP A 506 18.92 47.55 17.33
N ALA A 507 19.19 48.66 18.03
CA ALA A 507 19.95 48.67 19.27
C ALA A 507 19.27 47.90 20.43
N THR A 508 18.00 47.48 20.29
CA THR A 508 17.36 46.57 21.26
C THR A 508 17.80 45.11 21.08
N LYS A 509 18.46 44.78 19.96
CA LYS A 509 18.98 43.45 19.64
C LYS A 509 20.48 43.43 19.87
N PHE A 510 20.87 42.74 20.93
CA PHE A 510 22.26 42.55 21.30
C PHE A 510 22.49 41.15 21.88
N SER A 511 23.76 40.77 21.94
CA SER A 511 24.22 39.64 22.74
C SER A 511 25.41 40.06 23.58
N THR A 512 25.61 39.42 24.74
CA THR A 512 26.59 39.81 25.74
C THR A 512 27.53 38.65 26.06
N ALA A 513 28.83 38.93 26.16
CA ALA A 513 29.82 38.09 26.84
C ALA A 513 30.25 38.72 28.17
N THR A 514 30.67 37.92 29.15
CA THR A 514 31.11 38.42 30.46
C THR A 514 32.60 38.16 30.69
N LEU A 515 33.38 39.22 30.90
CA LEU A 515 34.81 39.16 31.15
C LEU A 515 35.11 39.49 32.61
N THR A 516 36.03 38.76 33.23
CA THR A 516 36.60 39.07 34.54
C THR A 516 38.05 39.48 34.35
N LEU A 517 38.36 40.74 34.68
CA LEU A 517 39.71 41.28 34.55
C LEU A 517 40.61 40.89 35.72
N THR A 518 41.89 40.65 35.45
CA THR A 518 42.89 40.33 36.49
C THR A 518 44.23 41.07 36.29
N ASN A 519 45.01 41.17 37.37
CA ASN A 519 46.41 41.62 37.34
C ASN A 519 47.41 40.46 37.10
N GLY A 520 46.92 39.26 36.78
CA GLY A 520 47.77 38.09 36.55
C GLY A 520 48.26 37.98 35.11
N THR A 521 48.48 36.74 34.67
CA THR A 521 49.02 36.39 33.36
C THR A 521 48.27 35.24 32.69
N VAL A 522 47.15 34.81 33.26
CA VAL A 522 46.40 33.64 32.81
C VAL A 522 45.10 34.06 32.15
N GLN A 523 45.02 33.90 30.83
CA GLN A 523 43.80 34.13 30.07
C GLN A 523 43.05 32.81 29.88
N LEU A 524 41.77 32.74 30.27
CA LEU A 524 40.92 31.56 30.13
C LEU A 524 39.68 31.89 29.31
N LEU A 525 39.46 31.16 28.21
CA LEU A 525 38.32 31.34 27.31
C LEU A 525 37.65 29.98 27.01
N PRO A 526 36.34 29.80 27.29
CA PRO A 526 35.50 30.66 28.14
C PRO A 526 35.78 30.50 29.64
N ALA A 527 35.31 31.43 30.47
CA ALA A 527 35.40 31.35 31.94
C ALA A 527 34.16 30.77 32.63
N THR A 528 33.13 30.44 31.84
CA THR A 528 31.91 29.79 32.32
C THR A 528 31.51 28.68 31.35
N LEU A 529 31.29 27.48 31.88
CA LEU A 529 30.87 26.29 31.13
C LEU A 529 29.51 25.82 31.67
N THR A 530 28.43 26.37 31.12
CA THR A 530 27.05 26.17 31.63
C THR A 530 26.17 25.30 30.73
N THR A 531 26.66 24.92 29.55
CA THR A 531 25.89 24.19 28.52
C THR A 531 25.99 22.67 28.66
N PHE A 532 26.56 22.16 29.76
CA PHE A 532 26.55 20.72 30.04
C PHE A 532 25.11 20.26 30.30
N SER A 533 24.52 19.54 29.36
CA SER A 533 23.19 18.94 29.55
C SER A 533 23.24 17.42 29.40
N CYS A 534 22.46 16.76 30.24
CA CYS A 534 22.30 15.32 30.29
C CYS A 534 20.81 15.01 30.49
N LYS A 535 20.31 13.90 29.97
CA LYS A 535 18.91 13.48 30.14
C LYS A 535 18.89 12.10 30.78
N LEU A 536 18.08 11.91 31.82
CA LEU A 536 17.82 10.59 32.40
C LEU A 536 16.45 10.09 31.96
N ASN A 537 16.45 8.95 31.29
CA ASN A 537 15.25 8.14 31.09
C ASN A 537 14.90 7.43 32.41
N SER A 538 13.60 7.22 32.64
CA SER A 538 13.00 6.88 33.94
C SER A 538 13.44 5.51 34.52
N PRO A 539 13.08 5.20 35.78
CA PRO A 539 13.93 5.29 36.98
C PRO A 539 15.00 4.17 37.11
N ILE A 540 15.36 3.47 36.02
CA ILE A 540 16.35 2.38 36.06
C ILE A 540 17.77 2.99 36.09
N VAL A 541 18.47 2.79 37.20
CA VAL A 541 19.68 3.54 37.64
C VAL A 541 20.96 3.25 36.81
N THR A 542 20.88 2.54 35.69
CA THR A 542 22.06 1.93 35.02
C THR A 542 22.14 2.18 33.51
N LEU A 543 22.26 3.45 33.11
CA LEU A 543 22.93 3.82 31.85
C LEU A 543 23.83 5.04 32.04
N ARG A 544 24.97 5.07 31.34
CA ARG A 544 25.98 6.13 31.44
C ARG A 544 25.59 7.29 30.54
N CYS A 545 25.73 8.51 31.04
CA CYS A 545 25.58 9.75 30.28
C CYS A 545 26.98 10.27 29.89
N PRO A 546 27.35 10.31 28.61
CA PRO A 546 28.48 11.08 28.11
C PRO A 546 27.96 12.40 27.51
N PRO A 547 27.81 13.48 28.30
CA PRO A 547 27.51 14.80 27.75
C PRO A 547 28.67 15.29 26.87
N PRO A 548 28.44 16.26 25.97
CA PRO A 548 29.50 16.80 25.13
C PRO A 548 30.66 17.36 25.97
N LEU A 549 31.87 17.00 25.54
CA LEU A 549 33.13 17.55 26.06
C LEU A 549 33.14 19.06 25.84
N GLN A 550 33.46 19.84 26.87
CA GLN A 550 33.67 21.28 26.73
C GLN A 550 35.12 21.63 26.94
N ILE A 551 35.61 22.64 26.23
CA ILE A 551 37.02 22.99 26.18
C ILE A 551 37.18 24.43 26.68
N VAL A 552 38.11 24.62 27.62
CA VAL A 552 38.67 25.92 27.98
C VAL A 552 40.06 26.00 27.38
N GLN A 553 40.35 27.09 26.67
CA GLN A 553 41.71 27.43 26.29
C GLN A 553 42.34 28.30 27.38
N LEU A 554 43.47 27.85 27.92
CA LEU A 554 44.37 28.65 28.74
C LEU A 554 45.45 29.25 27.84
N THR A 555 45.76 30.53 28.02
CA THR A 555 46.91 31.19 27.40
C THR A 555 47.71 31.95 28.46
N ASN A 556 49.03 31.74 28.48
CA ASN A 556 49.95 32.51 29.32
C ASN A 556 50.33 33.81 28.59
N THR A 557 49.79 34.95 29.05
CA THR A 557 50.08 36.29 28.50
C THR A 557 51.33 36.94 29.14
N GLY A 558 51.97 36.26 30.08
CA GLY A 558 53.16 36.73 30.80
C GLY A 558 54.46 36.55 30.01
N ALA A 559 55.50 37.27 30.44
CA ALA A 559 56.84 37.21 29.85
C ALA A 559 57.69 36.02 30.34
N THR A 560 57.21 35.23 31.30
CA THR A 560 57.88 34.06 31.88
C THR A 560 56.99 32.82 31.77
N ALA A 561 57.56 31.63 31.95
CA ALA A 561 56.79 30.39 31.94
C ALA A 561 55.88 30.30 33.17
N LEU A 562 54.61 29.96 32.93
CA LEU A 562 53.59 29.68 33.94
C LEU A 562 53.83 28.27 34.48
N ALA A 563 54.12 28.13 35.77
CA ALA A 563 54.37 26.84 36.42
C ALA A 563 53.07 26.29 37.02
N MET A 564 52.54 25.22 36.43
CA MET A 564 51.26 24.62 36.85
C MET A 564 51.48 23.76 38.10
N THR A 565 50.82 24.12 39.20
CA THR A 565 50.84 23.34 40.46
C THR A 565 49.70 22.33 40.50
N SER A 566 48.48 22.72 40.13
CA SER A 566 47.35 21.79 39.99
C SER A 566 46.25 22.29 39.06
N ILE A 567 45.56 21.36 38.40
CA ILE A 567 44.30 21.61 37.69
C ILE A 567 43.28 20.59 38.21
N SER A 568 42.18 21.05 38.79
CA SER A 568 41.20 20.18 39.48
C SER A 568 39.77 20.65 39.26
N THR A 569 38.79 19.76 39.46
CA THR A 569 37.37 20.08 39.34
C THR A 569 36.61 19.73 40.61
N THR A 570 35.58 20.51 40.93
CA THR A 570 34.65 20.24 42.04
C THR A 570 33.29 19.75 41.53
N GLY A 571 32.51 19.09 42.39
CA GLY A 571 31.20 18.55 42.01
C GLY A 571 31.30 17.34 41.05
N PRO A 572 30.24 17.03 40.29
CA PRO A 572 30.19 15.87 39.39
C PRO A 572 30.85 16.16 38.02
N PHE A 573 32.03 16.78 38.05
CA PHE A 573 32.81 17.16 36.87
C PHE A 573 34.23 16.57 36.96
N SER A 574 34.83 16.25 35.82
CA SER A 574 36.23 15.82 35.70
C SER A 574 36.90 16.53 34.53
N GLN A 575 38.23 16.70 34.59
CA GLN A 575 39.01 17.33 33.54
C GLN A 575 40.14 16.43 33.03
N THR A 576 40.50 16.60 31.77
CA THR A 576 41.80 16.24 31.18
C THR A 576 42.40 17.49 30.52
N ASN A 577 43.72 17.58 30.38
CA ASN A 577 44.35 18.77 29.80
C ASN A 577 45.66 18.47 29.07
N THR A 578 46.10 19.45 28.28
CA THR A 578 47.37 19.44 27.53
C THR A 578 48.42 20.40 28.12
N CYS A 579 48.21 20.91 29.34
CA CYS A 579 49.01 21.99 29.93
C CYS A 579 50.35 21.54 30.54
N GLY A 580 50.50 20.24 30.82
CA GLY A 580 51.72 19.70 31.42
C GLY A 580 52.04 20.31 32.79
N VAL A 581 53.33 20.43 33.11
CA VAL A 581 53.83 21.08 34.34
C VAL A 581 54.10 22.57 34.16
N SER A 582 54.15 23.07 32.92
CA SER A 582 54.39 24.49 32.65
C SER A 582 53.95 24.91 31.25
N VAL A 583 53.38 26.10 31.13
CA VAL A 583 53.02 26.74 29.85
C VAL A 583 54.00 27.88 29.58
N VAL A 584 54.72 27.81 28.45
CA VAL A 584 55.72 28.82 28.05
C VAL A 584 55.09 30.21 27.88
N ALA A 585 55.90 31.28 27.97
CA ALA A 585 55.46 32.65 27.71
C ALA A 585 54.82 32.76 26.31
N GLY A 586 53.63 33.34 26.22
CA GLY A 586 52.82 33.41 24.98
C GLY A 586 52.21 32.07 24.52
N GLY A 587 52.43 30.98 25.25
CA GLY A 587 51.91 29.65 24.92
C GLY A 587 50.46 29.44 25.38
N SER A 588 49.79 28.49 24.75
CA SER A 588 48.44 28.05 25.12
C SER A 588 48.38 26.54 25.37
N CYS A 589 47.39 26.12 26.16
CA CYS A 589 46.96 24.73 26.29
C CYS A 589 45.43 24.64 26.38
N THR A 590 44.91 23.43 26.27
CA THR A 590 43.48 23.13 26.37
C THR A 590 43.18 22.29 27.60
N ILE A 591 42.08 22.62 28.27
CA ILE A 591 41.50 21.86 29.38
C ILE A 591 40.12 21.41 28.94
N SER A 592 39.93 20.11 28.86
CA SER A 592 38.72 19.45 28.41
C SER A 592 37.95 18.92 29.62
N VAL A 593 36.77 19.47 29.87
CA VAL A 593 35.92 19.16 31.03
C VAL A 593 34.74 18.29 30.60
N THR A 594 34.43 17.27 31.40
CA THR A 594 33.25 16.40 31.25
C THR A 594 32.37 16.45 32.49
N PHE A 595 31.07 16.30 32.29
CA PHE A 595 30.05 16.23 33.34
C PHE A 595 29.55 14.79 33.52
N THR A 596 29.37 14.32 34.76
CA THR A 596 29.06 12.89 35.05
C THR A 596 27.93 12.70 36.05
N SER A 597 27.14 13.75 36.35
CA SER A 597 26.05 13.68 37.31
C SER A 597 24.96 12.70 36.89
N LYS A 598 24.49 11.92 37.86
CA LYS A 598 23.35 10.98 37.73
C LYS A 598 22.11 11.44 38.50
N VAL A 599 22.14 12.66 39.05
CA VAL A 599 21.04 13.21 39.86
C VAL A 599 20.29 14.23 39.02
N VAL A 600 19.00 13.98 38.79
CA VAL A 600 18.08 14.94 38.14
C VAL A 600 18.13 16.27 38.87
N GLY A 601 18.35 17.35 38.12
CA GLY A 601 18.50 18.71 38.64
C GLY A 601 19.70 19.42 38.03
N THR A 602 19.95 20.64 38.51
CA THR A 602 21.18 21.37 38.20
C THR A 602 22.26 21.00 39.22
N SER A 603 23.47 20.77 38.74
CA SER A 603 24.68 20.51 39.52
C SER A 603 25.69 21.60 39.17
N ASN A 604 26.17 22.32 40.18
CA ASN A 604 27.22 23.32 40.02
C ASN A 604 28.58 22.72 40.40
N GLY A 605 29.65 23.32 39.90
CA GLY A 605 31.04 22.99 40.21
C GLY A 605 31.96 24.10 39.73
N ALA A 606 33.25 23.86 39.85
CA ALA A 606 34.32 24.77 39.45
C ALA A 606 35.46 23.97 38.83
N LEU A 607 36.15 24.55 37.85
CA LEU A 607 37.47 24.13 37.39
C LEU A 607 38.48 25.10 38.01
N ASN A 608 39.30 24.60 38.92
CA ASN A 608 40.30 25.35 39.68
C ASN A 608 41.69 25.10 39.11
N LEU A 609 42.39 26.18 38.81
CA LEU A 609 43.77 26.19 38.37
C LEU A 609 44.62 26.82 39.46
N THR A 610 45.75 26.20 39.79
CA THR A 610 46.73 26.76 40.74
C THR A 610 48.08 26.77 40.05
N ASP A 611 48.66 27.96 39.93
CA ASP A 611 49.96 28.22 39.33
C ASP A 611 50.69 29.36 40.08
N ASN A 612 51.77 29.88 39.48
CA ASN A 612 52.59 30.96 40.03
C ASN A 612 52.18 32.37 39.56
N SER A 613 51.02 32.54 38.93
CA SER A 613 50.50 33.87 38.56
C SER A 613 49.89 34.61 39.76
N ALA A 614 49.82 35.93 39.67
CA ALA A 614 49.32 36.79 40.75
C ALA A 614 47.80 36.69 40.97
N ASP A 615 47.05 36.08 40.04
CA ASP A 615 45.62 35.79 40.12
C ASP A 615 45.31 34.31 40.43
N SER A 616 46.33 33.53 40.82
CA SER A 616 46.19 32.14 41.24
C SER A 616 45.54 32.03 42.63
N PRO A 617 44.56 31.13 42.85
CA PRO A 617 43.99 30.21 41.87
C PRO A 617 42.89 30.86 41.00
N GLN A 618 42.90 30.58 39.69
CA GLN A 618 41.83 31.01 38.79
C GLN A 618 40.70 29.97 38.79
N GLU A 619 39.45 30.44 38.82
CA GLU A 619 38.25 29.60 38.89
C GLU A 619 37.36 29.78 37.64
N VAL A 620 37.10 28.69 36.92
CA VAL A 620 36.12 28.64 35.82
C VAL A 620 34.84 28.00 36.33
N VAL A 621 33.71 28.72 36.23
CA VAL A 621 32.41 28.25 36.75
C VAL A 621 31.86 27.12 35.88
N LEU A 622 31.51 25.99 36.49
CA LEU A 622 30.89 24.85 35.82
C LEU A 622 29.42 24.71 36.26
N GLN A 623 28.52 24.60 35.30
CA GLN A 623 27.13 24.23 35.57
C GLN A 623 26.67 23.17 34.59
N GLY A 624 26.10 22.10 35.13
CA GLY A 624 25.56 21.00 34.34
C GLY A 624 24.16 20.63 34.82
N ARG A 625 23.28 20.31 33.88
CA ARG A 625 21.88 20.03 34.16
C ARG A 625 21.48 18.65 33.68
N VAL A 626 21.05 17.82 34.62
CA VAL A 626 20.42 16.54 34.34
C VAL A 626 18.91 16.76 34.31
N LEU A 627 18.30 16.60 33.13
CA LEU A 627 16.86 16.76 32.94
C LEU A 627 16.14 15.43 33.20
N SER A 628 15.05 15.47 33.99
CA SER A 628 14.06 14.40 34.01
C SER A 628 13.13 14.55 32.82
N TYR A 629 13.07 13.53 31.97
CA TYR A 629 12.25 13.59 30.77
C TYR A 629 10.78 13.27 31.08
N ARG A 630 9.96 14.29 31.36
CA ARG A 630 8.51 14.25 31.13
C ARG A 630 8.24 14.67 29.68
N ARG A 631 7.61 13.81 28.88
CA ARG A 631 7.48 13.99 27.42
C ARG A 631 6.46 15.07 27.02
N PRO A 632 6.86 16.09 26.22
CA PRO A 632 6.01 16.69 25.19
C PRO A 632 5.94 15.76 23.96
N GLY A 633 5.16 16.15 22.93
CA GLY A 633 4.93 15.33 21.73
C GLY A 633 6.18 15.03 20.86
N PRO A 634 6.05 14.12 19.86
CA PRO A 634 7.17 13.47 19.18
C PRO A 634 8.26 14.40 18.61
N ALA A 635 7.87 15.49 17.96
CA ALA A 635 8.83 16.41 17.33
C ALA A 635 9.71 17.17 18.34
N GLY A 636 9.18 17.52 19.52
CA GLY A 636 9.91 18.32 20.50
C GLY A 636 11.04 17.55 21.20
N GLY A 637 10.84 16.25 21.46
CA GLY A 637 11.87 15.39 22.05
C GLY A 637 13.06 15.20 21.11
N ALA A 638 12.79 14.96 19.83
CA ALA A 638 13.83 14.64 18.85
C ALA A 638 14.63 15.89 18.40
N LYS A 639 13.98 17.06 18.23
CA LYS A 639 14.69 18.34 18.05
C LYS A 639 15.70 18.59 19.19
N ALA A 640 15.27 18.36 20.43
CA ALA A 640 16.13 18.51 21.60
C ALA A 640 17.21 17.41 21.76
N ASP A 641 17.18 16.35 20.95
CA ASP A 641 18.24 15.32 20.88
C ASP A 641 19.28 15.70 19.83
N LEU A 642 18.79 16.02 18.62
CA LEU A 642 19.60 16.40 17.48
C LEU A 642 20.36 17.73 17.68
N ALA A 643 19.80 18.67 18.47
CA ALA A 643 20.43 19.95 18.78
C ALA A 643 21.79 19.85 19.51
N PHE A 644 22.13 18.69 20.10
CA PHE A 644 23.41 18.45 20.79
C PHE A 644 24.31 17.43 20.07
N SER A 645 23.91 16.96 18.89
CA SER A 645 24.66 16.00 18.09
C SER A 645 25.74 16.68 17.25
N ASN A 646 27.01 16.32 17.49
CA ASN A 646 28.14 16.81 16.70
C ASN A 646 28.57 15.84 15.58
N SER A 647 28.08 14.59 15.60
CA SER A 647 28.20 13.60 14.52
C SER A 647 27.26 12.43 14.79
N ALA A 648 26.95 11.64 13.76
CA ALA A 648 26.29 10.34 13.90
C ALA A 648 26.83 9.32 12.88
N ALA A 649 26.42 8.06 13.01
CA ALA A 649 26.75 7.00 12.05
C ALA A 649 25.57 6.05 11.88
N VAL A 650 25.29 5.66 10.64
CA VAL A 650 24.31 4.62 10.32
C VAL A 650 24.78 3.30 10.96
N PRO A 651 23.93 2.59 11.71
CA PRO A 651 24.31 1.33 12.36
C PRO A 651 24.80 0.31 11.33
N ALA A 652 25.97 -0.29 11.58
CA ALA A 652 26.60 -1.24 10.65
C ALA A 652 25.62 -2.32 10.18
N PRO A 653 25.61 -2.66 8.87
CA PRO A 653 24.79 -3.74 8.35
C PRO A 653 25.31 -5.11 8.79
N THR A 654 24.44 -6.12 8.77
CA THR A 654 24.68 -7.45 9.37
C THR A 654 24.94 -8.57 8.36
N GLY A 655 24.74 -8.31 7.06
CA GLY A 655 25.10 -9.25 5.99
C GLY A 655 26.58 -9.21 5.61
N GLN A 656 26.98 -10.15 4.75
CA GLN A 656 28.40 -10.40 4.43
C GLN A 656 28.97 -9.49 3.32
N SER A 657 28.12 -8.80 2.56
CA SER A 657 28.56 -7.99 1.41
C SER A 657 28.85 -6.55 1.82
N ILE A 658 29.94 -5.98 1.30
CA ILE A 658 30.14 -4.54 1.28
C ILE A 658 28.99 -3.91 0.47
N VAL A 659 28.45 -2.79 0.96
CA VAL A 659 27.32 -2.08 0.36
C VAL A 659 27.83 -0.98 -0.57
N GLY A 660 27.29 -0.92 -1.78
CA GLY A 660 27.43 0.19 -2.71
C GLY A 660 26.13 0.96 -2.81
N THR A 661 26.20 2.26 -3.11
CA THR A 661 25.01 3.09 -3.32
C THR A 661 25.17 4.06 -4.48
N ARG A 662 24.06 4.32 -5.19
CA ARG A 662 23.97 5.27 -6.30
C ARG A 662 22.61 5.95 -6.29
N VAL A 663 22.55 7.24 -6.61
CA VAL A 663 21.30 7.93 -6.95
C VAL A 663 21.13 7.93 -8.47
N LEU A 664 19.92 7.66 -8.95
CA LEU A 664 19.52 7.79 -10.35
C LEU A 664 18.33 8.73 -10.47
N GLU A 665 18.33 9.56 -11.51
CA GLU A 665 17.22 10.43 -11.85
C GLU A 665 16.43 9.83 -13.01
N LEU A 666 15.13 9.67 -12.81
CA LEU A 666 14.22 9.02 -13.74
C LEU A 666 13.14 10.01 -14.19
N LEU A 667 13.07 10.26 -15.49
CA LEU A 667 12.07 11.14 -16.11
C LEU A 667 10.94 10.32 -16.74
N ASP A 668 9.73 10.44 -16.21
CA ASP A 668 8.51 9.89 -16.79
C ASP A 668 7.85 10.94 -17.70
N SER A 669 8.28 10.97 -18.96
CA SER A 669 7.71 11.86 -19.98
C SER A 669 6.33 11.45 -20.48
N SER A 670 5.73 10.37 -19.94
CA SER A 670 4.41 9.89 -20.36
C SER A 670 3.24 10.52 -19.61
N ARG A 671 3.51 11.33 -18.58
CA ARG A 671 2.51 12.04 -17.76
C ARG A 671 3.07 13.33 -17.19
N LYS A 672 2.19 14.30 -16.94
CA LYS A 672 2.50 15.50 -16.17
C LYS A 672 2.89 15.15 -14.74
N ASP A 673 3.61 16.06 -14.08
CA ASP A 673 3.78 15.98 -12.63
C ASP A 673 2.41 16.19 -11.94
N PRO A 674 2.01 15.35 -10.97
CA PRO A 674 0.74 15.53 -10.29
C PRO A 674 0.72 16.73 -9.34
N TYR A 675 1.86 17.16 -8.80
CA TYR A 675 1.97 18.28 -7.84
C TYR A 675 2.28 19.61 -8.52
N ASP A 676 2.80 19.60 -9.74
CA ASP A 676 3.13 20.79 -10.53
C ASP A 676 2.51 20.69 -11.94
N ALA A 677 1.36 21.33 -12.11
CA ALA A 677 0.60 21.31 -13.37
C ALA A 677 1.33 21.97 -14.56
N THR A 678 2.35 22.80 -14.29
CA THR A 678 3.18 23.43 -15.33
C THR A 678 4.14 22.43 -15.97
N ARG A 679 4.51 21.36 -15.25
CA ARG A 679 5.53 20.40 -15.70
C ARG A 679 4.91 19.23 -16.45
N ASN A 680 5.23 19.16 -17.74
CA ASN A 680 4.72 18.15 -18.67
C ASN A 680 5.37 16.75 -18.51
N SER A 681 6.19 16.55 -17.47
CA SER A 681 6.87 15.27 -17.20
C SER A 681 7.12 15.12 -15.70
N ARG A 682 7.00 13.91 -15.18
CA ARG A 682 7.24 13.59 -13.77
C ARG A 682 8.69 13.14 -13.54
N GLU A 683 9.44 13.92 -12.76
CA GLU A 683 10.79 13.57 -12.32
C GLU A 683 10.77 12.78 -11.01
N LEU A 684 11.65 11.79 -10.86
CA LEU A 684 11.84 11.02 -9.63
C LEU A 684 13.33 10.78 -9.38
N ALA A 685 13.81 11.11 -8.19
CA ALA A 685 15.11 10.63 -7.71
C ALA A 685 14.91 9.28 -7.02
N VAL A 686 15.71 8.27 -7.38
CA VAL A 686 15.73 6.97 -6.72
C VAL A 686 17.14 6.67 -6.21
N ARG A 687 17.24 6.20 -4.97
CA ARG A 687 18.52 5.75 -4.40
C ARG A 687 18.55 4.23 -4.38
N LEU A 688 19.61 3.66 -4.92
CA LEU A 688 19.87 2.24 -4.94
C LEU A 688 20.93 1.89 -3.92
N TRP A 689 20.75 0.78 -3.22
CA TRP A 689 21.78 0.11 -2.43
C TRP A 689 21.93 -1.32 -2.94
N TYR A 690 23.16 -1.80 -3.04
CA TYR A 690 23.47 -3.05 -3.71
C TYR A 690 24.78 -3.67 -3.20
N PRO A 691 25.04 -4.96 -3.41
CA PRO A 691 26.31 -5.58 -3.05
C PRO A 691 27.43 -5.10 -3.98
N VAL A 692 28.63 -4.85 -3.44
CA VAL A 692 29.82 -4.46 -4.22
C VAL A 692 30.56 -5.69 -4.77
N SER A 693 31.12 -5.58 -5.97
CA SER A 693 31.97 -6.63 -6.56
C SER A 693 33.27 -6.83 -5.77
N ALA A 694 33.56 -8.09 -5.41
CA ALA A 694 34.74 -8.49 -4.62
C ALA A 694 36.11 -8.18 -5.28
N HIS A 695 36.13 -7.67 -6.51
CA HIS A 695 37.34 -7.30 -7.25
C HIS A 695 37.74 -5.81 -7.09
N SER A 696 36.98 -5.00 -6.33
CA SER A 696 37.35 -3.60 -6.08
C SER A 696 38.46 -3.49 -5.02
N ASN A 697 39.71 -3.52 -5.48
CA ASN A 697 40.89 -3.23 -4.64
C ASN A 697 41.07 -1.73 -4.33
N GLU A 698 40.16 -0.86 -4.78
CA GLU A 698 40.22 0.58 -4.51
C GLU A 698 39.60 0.96 -3.16
N PRO A 699 40.21 1.87 -2.38
CA PRO A 699 39.57 2.44 -1.19
C PRO A 699 38.33 3.23 -1.62
N CYS A 700 37.14 2.76 -1.23
CA CYS A 700 35.90 3.35 -1.73
C CYS A 700 35.57 4.70 -1.05
N LYS A 701 35.04 5.65 -1.83
CA LYS A 701 34.51 6.89 -1.28
C LYS A 701 33.25 6.58 -0.45
N ALA A 702 33.23 6.96 0.82
CA ALA A 702 32.02 6.88 1.64
C ALA A 702 30.90 7.74 1.03
N ALA A 703 29.68 7.20 1.00
CA ALA A 703 28.51 7.91 0.50
C ALA A 703 27.93 8.87 1.53
N ASP A 704 27.42 10.01 1.05
CA ASP A 704 26.74 10.96 1.89
C ASP A 704 25.38 10.40 2.38
N TYR A 705 25.00 10.72 3.61
CA TYR A 705 23.73 10.28 4.19
C TYR A 705 22.53 10.92 3.47
N ALA A 706 22.56 12.23 3.29
CA ALA A 706 21.79 13.00 2.31
C ALA A 706 22.74 13.95 1.57
N SER A 707 22.30 14.56 0.47
CA SER A 707 23.07 15.66 -0.12
C SER A 707 23.18 16.83 0.86
N PRO A 708 24.27 17.64 0.81
CA PRO A 708 24.48 18.72 1.77
C PRO A 708 23.28 19.68 1.90
N ARG A 709 22.61 20.02 0.79
CA ARG A 709 21.48 20.97 0.79
C ARG A 709 20.16 20.37 1.28
N VAL A 710 19.94 19.07 1.05
CA VAL A 710 18.82 18.35 1.68
C VAL A 710 19.05 18.26 3.19
N TRP A 711 20.27 17.95 3.62
CA TRP A 711 20.61 17.87 5.05
C TRP A 711 20.53 19.23 5.76
N GLU A 712 21.01 20.29 5.12
CA GLU A 712 20.88 21.67 5.60
C GLU A 712 19.41 22.08 5.77
N TYR A 713 18.56 21.79 4.79
CA TYR A 713 17.12 22.06 4.87
C TYR A 713 16.43 21.24 5.97
N PHE A 714 16.88 20.01 6.24
CA PHE A 714 16.40 19.21 7.37
C PHE A 714 16.77 19.87 8.71
N GLY A 715 18.01 20.37 8.85
CA GLY A 715 18.45 21.14 10.01
C GLY A 715 17.60 22.40 10.24
N GLN A 716 17.32 23.15 9.17
CA GLN A 716 16.46 24.35 9.19
C GLN A 716 15.04 24.03 9.69
N LEU A 717 14.38 23.01 9.14
CA LEU A 717 13.03 22.58 9.56
C LEU A 717 12.97 22.11 11.02
N LEU A 718 14.06 21.47 11.47
CA LEU A 718 14.19 21.03 12.85
C LEU A 718 14.58 22.18 13.80
N GLY A 719 15.22 23.24 13.32
CA GLY A 719 15.81 24.28 14.15
C GLY A 719 17.06 23.78 14.89
N VAL A 720 17.85 22.94 14.24
CA VAL A 720 19.10 22.35 14.78
C VAL A 720 20.24 22.52 13.78
N PRO A 721 21.49 22.71 14.24
CA PRO A 721 22.64 22.71 13.34
C PRO A 721 22.81 21.34 12.68
N THR A 722 23.31 21.32 11.44
CA THR A 722 23.69 20.08 10.77
C THR A 722 25.01 19.54 11.31
N PHE A 723 25.13 18.21 11.31
CA PHE A 723 26.33 17.49 11.73
C PHE A 723 26.66 16.37 10.72
N PRO A 724 27.93 15.94 10.60
CA PRO A 724 28.30 14.84 9.71
C PRO A 724 27.65 13.51 10.13
N VAL A 725 27.14 12.77 9.15
CA VAL A 725 26.56 11.43 9.35
C VAL A 725 27.30 10.43 8.47
N ALA A 726 28.04 9.52 9.09
CA ALA A 726 28.76 8.46 8.38
C ALA A 726 27.79 7.35 7.92
N THR A 727 27.92 6.89 6.67
CA THR A 727 27.21 5.72 6.13
C THR A 727 28.14 4.52 6.04
N ASN A 728 27.61 3.32 5.80
CA ASN A 728 28.41 2.11 5.55
C ASN A 728 28.56 1.81 4.05
N SER A 729 28.09 2.71 3.18
CA SER A 729 28.00 2.50 1.74
C SER A 729 29.13 3.16 0.95
N CYS A 730 29.67 2.43 -0.01
CA CYS A 730 30.56 2.93 -1.04
C CYS A 730 29.78 3.68 -2.13
N GLN A 731 30.06 4.96 -2.33
CA GLN A 731 29.45 5.78 -3.38
C GLN A 731 29.87 5.26 -4.77
N ASP A 732 28.89 5.00 -5.63
CA ASP A 732 29.03 4.65 -7.05
C ASP A 732 29.88 3.42 -7.40
N ALA A 733 30.22 2.59 -6.40
CA ALA A 733 31.00 1.37 -6.56
C ALA A 733 30.37 0.37 -7.55
N ALA A 734 31.20 -0.53 -8.08
CA ALA A 734 30.75 -1.55 -9.03
C ALA A 734 29.82 -2.58 -8.37
N VAL A 735 28.65 -2.80 -8.98
CA VAL A 735 27.67 -3.81 -8.55
C VAL A 735 28.29 -5.21 -8.65
N ALA A 736 28.00 -6.07 -7.68
CA ALA A 736 28.47 -7.45 -7.65
C ALA A 736 28.04 -8.29 -8.88
N GLU A 737 28.80 -9.35 -9.12
CA GLU A 737 28.48 -10.35 -10.14
C GLU A 737 27.29 -11.22 -9.74
N GLY A 738 26.51 -11.67 -10.74
CA GLY A 738 25.29 -12.46 -10.54
C GLY A 738 23.99 -11.66 -10.66
N VAL A 739 22.88 -12.29 -10.29
CA VAL A 739 21.53 -11.72 -10.29
C VAL A 739 20.97 -11.63 -8.87
N HIS A 740 20.47 -10.45 -8.51
CA HIS A 740 20.01 -10.14 -7.16
C HIS A 740 18.49 -9.86 -7.13
N PRO A 741 17.73 -10.46 -6.19
CA PRO A 741 16.34 -10.08 -5.94
C PRO A 741 16.22 -8.58 -5.62
N VAL A 742 15.11 -7.97 -6.03
CA VAL A 742 14.93 -6.52 -5.96
C VAL A 742 13.88 -6.14 -4.93
N VAL A 743 14.22 -5.23 -4.02
CA VAL A 743 13.28 -4.62 -3.07
C VAL A 743 13.05 -3.16 -3.46
N VAL A 744 11.87 -2.83 -3.98
CA VAL A 744 11.48 -1.44 -4.23
C VAL A 744 10.91 -0.86 -2.93
N PHE A 745 11.49 0.22 -2.42
CA PHE A 745 11.07 0.84 -1.16
C PHE A 745 10.34 2.17 -1.38
N THR A 746 9.21 2.36 -0.70
CA THR A 746 8.46 3.62 -0.71
C THR A 746 8.37 4.20 0.73
N PRO A 747 8.95 5.39 0.99
CA PRO A 747 8.96 6.04 2.30
C PRO A 747 7.59 6.34 2.91
N GLY A 748 7.55 6.73 4.18
CA GLY A 748 6.38 7.37 4.79
C GLY A 748 5.95 8.67 4.08
N LEU A 749 4.79 9.22 4.45
CA LEU A 749 4.28 10.49 3.90
C LEU A 749 5.28 11.63 4.19
N THR A 750 5.75 12.33 3.15
CA THR A 750 6.84 13.33 3.17
C THR A 750 8.23 12.85 3.58
N ALA A 751 8.41 11.57 3.89
CA ALA A 751 9.73 11.01 4.17
C ALA A 751 10.52 10.79 2.86
N THR A 752 11.83 10.68 2.99
CA THR A 752 12.78 10.50 1.89
C THR A 752 13.39 9.10 1.91
N PHE A 753 14.15 8.74 0.87
CA PHE A 753 14.96 7.52 0.88
C PHE A 753 16.04 7.52 1.98
N THR A 754 16.45 8.68 2.48
CA THR A 754 17.50 8.79 3.48
C THR A 754 17.00 8.37 4.86
N ASP A 755 15.70 8.51 5.15
CA ASP A 755 15.11 8.20 6.45
C ASP A 755 15.07 6.70 6.79
N TYR A 756 15.69 5.81 6.01
CA TYR A 756 15.62 4.35 6.17
C TYR A 756 16.94 3.63 5.87
N THR A 757 18.05 4.37 5.79
CA THR A 757 19.38 3.88 5.40
C THR A 757 19.81 2.66 6.20
N PHE A 758 19.49 2.58 7.51
CA PHE A 758 19.82 1.41 8.33
C PHE A 758 19.22 0.09 7.81
N LEU A 759 18.06 0.12 7.17
CA LEU A 759 17.39 -1.06 6.61
C LEU A 759 17.82 -1.29 5.16
N MET A 760 18.03 -0.21 4.39
CA MET A 760 18.47 -0.32 2.99
C MET A 760 19.88 -0.91 2.88
N GLU A 761 20.83 -0.46 3.71
CA GLU A 761 22.19 -1.00 3.76
C GLU A 761 22.21 -2.46 4.24
N ASP A 762 21.37 -2.81 5.22
CA ASP A 762 21.33 -4.17 5.75
C ASP A 762 20.82 -5.18 4.71
N LEU A 763 19.71 -4.87 4.04
CA LEU A 763 19.19 -5.70 2.95
C LEU A 763 20.20 -5.82 1.79
N ALA A 764 20.88 -4.72 1.44
CA ALA A 764 21.94 -4.75 0.43
C ALA A 764 23.12 -5.66 0.84
N SER A 765 23.58 -5.58 2.09
CA SER A 765 24.67 -6.43 2.61
C SER A 765 24.32 -7.93 2.59
N ARG A 766 23.02 -8.26 2.67
CA ARG A 766 22.49 -9.64 2.57
C ARG A 766 22.34 -10.11 1.13
N GLY A 767 22.64 -9.29 0.13
CA GLY A 767 22.65 -9.67 -1.29
C GLY A 767 21.39 -9.29 -2.07
N TYR A 768 20.58 -8.34 -1.59
CA TYR A 768 19.46 -7.75 -2.34
C TYR A 768 19.92 -6.49 -3.08
N ILE A 769 19.22 -6.11 -4.16
CA ILE A 769 19.30 -4.74 -4.69
C ILE A 769 18.06 -3.98 -4.22
N VAL A 770 18.28 -2.93 -3.44
CA VAL A 770 17.21 -2.11 -2.85
C VAL A 770 17.08 -0.81 -3.63
N VAL A 771 15.86 -0.38 -3.93
CA VAL A 771 15.57 0.79 -4.77
C VAL A 771 14.53 1.65 -4.08
N ALA A 772 14.96 2.64 -3.31
CA ALA A 772 14.07 3.55 -2.60
C ALA A 772 13.73 4.79 -3.45
N VAL A 773 12.46 5.20 -3.43
CA VAL A 773 11.93 6.26 -4.29
C VAL A 773 11.64 7.52 -3.49
N ASN A 774 12.25 8.65 -3.87
CA ASN A 774 11.76 9.96 -3.47
C ASN A 774 10.61 10.35 -4.41
N HIS A 775 9.41 10.49 -3.84
CA HIS A 775 8.25 11.00 -4.54
C HIS A 775 8.36 12.54 -4.60
N THR A 776 8.89 13.08 -5.69
CA THR A 776 9.16 14.52 -5.88
C THR A 776 7.93 15.39 -5.55
N TYR A 777 8.16 16.57 -4.96
CA TYR A 777 7.14 17.47 -4.37
C TYR A 777 6.30 16.90 -3.22
N GLU A 778 6.39 15.61 -2.91
CA GLU A 778 5.82 15.02 -1.69
C GLU A 778 6.89 14.81 -0.61
N ALA A 779 8.02 14.21 -0.99
CA ALA A 779 9.20 14.03 -0.14
C ALA A 779 9.76 15.41 0.30
N THR A 780 10.10 15.54 1.58
CA THR A 780 10.43 16.83 2.23
C THR A 780 11.37 17.71 1.39
N ALA A 781 12.46 17.13 0.88
CA ALA A 781 13.26 17.74 -0.17
C ALA A 781 13.96 16.67 -1.01
N VAL A 782 14.26 17.03 -2.26
CA VAL A 782 15.04 16.24 -3.22
C VAL A 782 16.00 17.20 -3.92
N GLU A 783 17.30 16.87 -3.94
CA GLU A 783 18.26 17.55 -4.79
C GLU A 783 18.48 16.74 -6.08
N PHE A 784 18.41 17.42 -7.23
CA PHE A 784 18.70 16.88 -8.54
C PHE A 784 20.09 17.30 -9.02
N SER A 785 20.66 16.55 -9.96
CA SER A 785 22.00 16.73 -10.53
C SER A 785 22.20 18.06 -11.26
N ASP A 786 21.13 18.73 -11.66
CA ASP A 786 21.13 20.09 -12.21
C ASP A 786 21.20 21.20 -11.13
N GLY A 787 21.30 20.82 -9.85
CA GLY A 787 21.39 21.73 -8.72
C GLY A 787 20.05 22.26 -8.21
N ARG A 788 18.90 21.76 -8.70
CA ARG A 788 17.59 22.10 -8.11
C ARG A 788 17.37 21.36 -6.79
N LEU A 789 17.10 22.13 -5.73
CA LEU A 789 16.53 21.61 -4.49
C LEU A 789 15.01 21.74 -4.56
N VAL A 790 14.32 20.65 -4.93
CA VAL A 790 12.86 20.59 -4.99
C VAL A 790 12.34 20.26 -3.59
N ARG A 791 11.66 21.23 -2.96
CA ARG A 791 11.02 21.08 -1.64
C ARG A 791 9.61 20.48 -1.79
N SER A 792 9.08 19.90 -0.72
CA SER A 792 7.70 19.42 -0.65
C SER A 792 6.69 20.58 -0.69
N VAL A 793 5.63 20.43 -1.50
CA VAL A 793 4.46 21.35 -1.50
C VAL A 793 3.35 20.89 -0.55
N VAL A 794 3.50 19.70 0.05
CA VAL A 794 2.54 19.11 1.01
C VAL A 794 3.11 19.06 2.43
N GLY A 795 4.01 20.00 2.77
CA GLY A 795 4.63 20.10 4.09
C GLY A 795 5.69 19.01 4.38
N SER A 796 6.08 18.89 5.65
CA SER A 796 7.20 18.02 6.05
C SER A 796 7.00 17.39 7.43
N HIS A 797 7.36 16.11 7.54
CA HIS A 797 7.40 15.36 8.80
C HIS A 797 8.45 15.92 9.80
N LEU A 798 9.52 16.56 9.31
CA LEU A 798 10.54 17.24 10.12
C LEU A 798 10.03 18.59 10.65
N GLY A 799 9.34 19.35 9.80
CA GLY A 799 8.73 20.62 10.16
C GLY A 799 7.44 20.50 10.99
N GLY A 800 6.83 19.32 11.05
CA GLY A 800 5.54 19.09 11.70
C GLY A 800 4.33 19.59 10.91
N THR A 801 4.52 19.95 9.63
CA THR A 801 3.53 20.59 8.75
C THR A 801 2.78 19.60 7.84
N VAL A 802 2.93 18.29 8.06
CA VAL A 802 2.25 17.26 7.25
C VAL A 802 0.73 17.35 7.41
N PRO A 803 -0.02 17.66 6.34
CA PRO A 803 -1.47 17.70 6.40
C PRO A 803 -2.02 16.27 6.44
N ARG A 804 -3.17 16.10 7.09
CA ARG A 804 -3.69 14.78 7.50
C ARG A 804 -5.07 14.46 6.95
N SER A 805 -5.52 15.14 5.89
CA SER A 805 -6.85 14.85 5.34
C SER A 805 -6.84 13.50 4.58
N PRO A 806 -7.96 12.76 4.60
CA PRO A 806 -8.13 11.58 3.75
C PRO A 806 -8.03 11.89 2.24
N ARG A 807 -8.25 13.14 1.82
CA ARG A 807 -8.16 13.56 0.40
C ARG A 807 -6.70 13.59 -0.06
N GLU A 808 -5.82 14.22 0.72
CA GLU A 808 -4.38 14.33 0.43
C GLU A 808 -3.72 12.94 0.49
N ALA A 809 -4.06 12.13 1.48
CA ALA A 809 -3.54 10.77 1.60
C ALA A 809 -3.90 9.89 0.37
N ARG A 810 -5.14 9.99 -0.13
CA ARG A 810 -5.56 9.30 -1.37
C ARG A 810 -4.82 9.83 -2.60
N PHE A 811 -4.71 11.15 -2.73
CA PHE A 811 -4.00 11.79 -3.84
C PHE A 811 -2.51 11.38 -3.89
N ALA A 812 -1.82 11.41 -2.74
CA ALA A 812 -0.44 10.96 -2.63
C ALA A 812 -0.30 9.48 -3.00
N VAL A 813 -1.18 8.60 -2.52
CA VAL A 813 -1.21 7.19 -2.93
C VAL A 813 -1.38 7.05 -4.45
N ASP A 814 -2.33 7.74 -5.07
CA ASP A 814 -2.56 7.67 -6.52
C ASP A 814 -1.35 8.15 -7.35
N ALA A 815 -0.64 9.18 -6.88
CA ALA A 815 0.63 9.62 -7.47
C ALA A 815 1.72 8.54 -7.31
N ARG A 816 1.90 8.02 -6.08
CA ARG A 816 2.87 6.97 -5.74
C ARG A 816 2.64 5.67 -6.51
N LEU A 817 1.39 5.24 -6.72
CA LEU A 817 1.08 4.05 -7.53
C LEU A 817 1.55 4.20 -8.99
N LYS A 818 1.44 5.40 -9.56
CA LYS A 818 1.94 5.72 -10.92
C LYS A 818 3.47 5.78 -10.94
N ASP A 819 4.08 6.42 -9.93
CA ASP A 819 5.52 6.49 -9.73
C ASP A 819 6.15 5.09 -9.63
N LEU A 820 5.64 4.21 -8.76
CA LEU A 820 6.17 2.85 -8.62
C LEU A 820 5.95 1.99 -9.87
N LYS A 821 4.80 2.10 -10.55
CA LYS A 821 4.57 1.40 -11.83
C LYS A 821 5.56 1.82 -12.91
N PHE A 822 5.99 3.09 -12.91
CA PHE A 822 7.04 3.62 -13.77
C PHE A 822 8.45 3.15 -13.35
N VAL A 823 8.81 3.23 -12.07
CA VAL A 823 10.10 2.70 -11.55
C VAL A 823 10.25 1.22 -11.91
N LEU A 824 9.22 0.40 -11.72
CA LEU A 824 9.20 -1.01 -12.14
C LEU A 824 9.42 -1.22 -13.65
N ARG A 825 9.08 -0.24 -14.52
CA ARG A 825 9.45 -0.28 -15.95
C ARG A 825 10.92 0.11 -16.16
N GLN A 826 11.42 1.10 -15.42
CA GLN A 826 12.83 1.52 -15.52
C GLN A 826 13.80 0.45 -15.01
N LEU A 827 13.43 -0.37 -14.00
CA LEU A 827 14.24 -1.53 -13.59
C LEU A 827 14.49 -2.51 -14.74
N ALA A 828 13.47 -2.77 -15.57
CA ALA A 828 13.64 -3.63 -16.75
C ALA A 828 14.59 -3.01 -17.80
N ARG A 829 14.55 -1.67 -17.97
CA ARG A 829 15.49 -0.94 -18.82
C ARG A 829 16.92 -0.98 -18.27
N LEU A 830 17.11 -0.68 -16.98
CA LEU A 830 18.41 -0.69 -16.31
C LEU A 830 19.09 -2.06 -16.40
N ASN A 831 18.32 -3.15 -16.32
CA ASN A 831 18.82 -4.51 -16.49
C ASN A 831 19.23 -4.84 -17.93
N ALA A 832 18.63 -4.19 -18.93
CA ALA A 832 18.79 -4.52 -20.35
C ALA A 832 19.88 -3.70 -21.09
N VAL A 833 20.31 -2.55 -20.54
CA VAL A 833 21.36 -1.72 -21.14
C VAL A 833 22.71 -2.40 -20.96
N ARG A 834 23.27 -2.99 -22.02
CA ARG A 834 24.46 -3.88 -21.99
C ARG A 834 25.72 -3.33 -21.30
N GLN A 835 25.90 -2.00 -21.26
CA GLN A 835 27.04 -1.34 -20.60
C GLN A 835 26.61 -0.47 -19.40
N GLY A 836 25.38 -0.65 -18.90
CA GLY A 836 24.90 0.02 -17.70
C GLY A 836 25.42 -0.66 -16.43
N PRO A 837 25.50 0.06 -15.28
CA PRO A 837 26.01 -0.50 -14.02
C PRO A 837 25.18 -1.68 -13.48
N PHE A 838 23.90 -1.78 -13.88
CA PHE A 838 22.98 -2.85 -13.48
C PHE A 838 22.70 -3.87 -14.61
N ALA A 839 23.50 -3.89 -15.67
CA ALA A 839 23.32 -4.79 -16.81
C ALA A 839 23.30 -6.27 -16.37
N GLY A 840 22.16 -6.94 -16.54
CA GLY A 840 21.97 -8.33 -16.13
C GLY A 840 22.09 -8.59 -14.62
N ARG A 841 22.02 -7.57 -13.76
CA ARG A 841 22.18 -7.71 -12.28
C ARG A 841 20.86 -7.83 -11.52
N LEU A 842 19.75 -7.39 -12.10
CA LEU A 842 18.45 -7.33 -11.45
C LEU A 842 17.65 -8.61 -11.73
N ASP A 843 17.28 -9.37 -10.70
CA ASP A 843 16.33 -10.47 -10.83
C ASP A 843 14.89 -9.93 -10.87
N LEU A 844 14.45 -9.57 -12.07
CA LEU A 844 13.11 -9.05 -12.34
C LEU A 844 11.99 -10.10 -12.13
N SER A 845 12.34 -11.38 -11.90
CA SER A 845 11.36 -12.40 -11.52
C SER A 845 11.06 -12.39 -10.01
N ARG A 846 11.94 -11.80 -9.20
CA ARG A 846 11.90 -11.73 -7.73
C ARG A 846 11.91 -10.26 -7.24
N ILE A 847 10.86 -9.52 -7.59
CA ILE A 847 10.64 -8.14 -7.12
C ILE A 847 9.66 -8.11 -5.94
N VAL A 848 10.02 -7.46 -4.84
CA VAL A 848 9.14 -7.13 -3.71
C VAL A 848 8.98 -5.62 -3.59
N VAL A 849 7.83 -5.16 -3.08
CA VAL A 849 7.66 -3.76 -2.67
C VAL A 849 7.57 -3.68 -1.15
N ALA A 850 8.40 -2.85 -0.53
CA ALA A 850 8.38 -2.56 0.89
C ALA A 850 8.00 -1.08 1.12
N GLY A 851 7.37 -0.77 2.25
CA GLY A 851 7.09 0.62 2.57
C GLY A 851 6.65 0.85 4.00
N HIS A 852 6.87 2.07 4.48
CA HIS A 852 6.52 2.51 5.83
C HIS A 852 5.33 3.46 5.82
N SER A 853 4.44 3.38 6.83
CA SER A 853 3.32 4.32 6.98
C SER A 853 2.40 4.34 5.74
N LEU A 854 2.18 5.50 5.12
CA LEU A 854 1.47 5.62 3.83
C LEU A 854 2.17 4.84 2.68
N GLY A 855 3.49 4.71 2.75
CA GLY A 855 4.26 3.81 1.89
C GLY A 855 3.90 2.34 2.07
N GLY A 856 3.51 1.91 3.28
CA GLY A 856 3.01 0.57 3.54
C GLY A 856 1.71 0.28 2.78
N LEU A 857 0.74 1.20 2.83
CA LEU A 857 -0.48 1.11 2.01
C LEU A 857 -0.16 1.10 0.51
N THR A 858 0.77 1.96 0.08
CA THR A 858 1.22 2.02 -1.32
C THR A 858 1.84 0.67 -1.75
N ALA A 859 2.68 0.06 -0.92
CA ALA A 859 3.30 -1.24 -1.18
C ALA A 859 2.26 -2.37 -1.32
N LEU A 860 1.25 -2.41 -0.44
CA LEU A 860 0.13 -3.34 -0.53
C LEU A 860 -0.63 -3.20 -1.86
N LEU A 861 -1.00 -1.97 -2.23
CA LEU A 861 -1.79 -1.67 -3.43
C LEU A 861 -1.02 -1.93 -4.74
N VAL A 862 0.29 -1.66 -4.80
CA VAL A 862 1.12 -2.08 -5.95
C VAL A 862 1.26 -3.60 -5.99
N ASN A 863 1.47 -4.27 -4.85
CA ASN A 863 1.53 -5.72 -4.81
C ASN A 863 0.23 -6.39 -5.28
N GLN A 864 -0.94 -5.84 -4.95
CA GLN A 864 -2.22 -6.33 -5.46
C GLN A 864 -2.40 -6.04 -6.96
N SER A 865 -2.00 -4.86 -7.45
CA SER A 865 -2.34 -4.39 -8.80
C SER A 865 -1.28 -4.61 -9.89
N ASP A 866 -0.04 -4.98 -9.56
CA ASP A 866 1.04 -5.22 -10.54
C ASP A 866 1.55 -6.68 -10.50
N PRO A 867 1.49 -7.44 -11.61
CA PRO A 867 1.91 -8.84 -11.66
C PRO A 867 3.43 -9.05 -11.57
N ARG A 868 4.23 -7.99 -11.74
CA ARG A 868 5.70 -8.05 -11.62
C ARG A 868 6.13 -8.22 -10.16
N VAL A 869 5.41 -7.57 -9.24
CA VAL A 869 5.63 -7.67 -7.80
C VAL A 869 5.20 -9.04 -7.29
N LYS A 870 6.02 -9.67 -6.45
CA LYS A 870 5.86 -11.04 -5.95
C LYS A 870 5.51 -11.15 -4.49
N GLY A 871 5.61 -10.06 -3.72
CA GLY A 871 5.22 -9.97 -2.30
C GLY A 871 5.37 -8.52 -1.80
N ALA A 872 4.99 -8.26 -0.55
CA ALA A 872 5.19 -6.96 0.09
C ALA A 872 5.55 -7.00 1.58
N ILE A 873 6.24 -5.96 2.02
CA ILE A 873 6.60 -5.69 3.42
C ILE A 873 5.91 -4.40 3.85
N LEU A 874 5.05 -4.47 4.87
CA LEU A 874 4.24 -3.36 5.35
C LEU A 874 4.74 -2.94 6.74
N LEU A 875 5.53 -1.86 6.80
CA LEU A 875 6.08 -1.33 8.05
C LEU A 875 5.11 -0.28 8.62
N ASP A 876 4.42 -0.64 9.70
CA ASP A 876 3.41 0.14 10.41
C ASP A 876 2.44 0.92 9.48
N PRO A 877 1.70 0.22 8.61
CA PRO A 877 0.98 0.82 7.50
C PRO A 877 -0.23 1.64 7.93
N VAL A 878 -0.49 2.75 7.23
CA VAL A 878 -1.73 3.53 7.38
C VAL A 878 -2.79 2.96 6.44
N LEU A 879 -3.71 2.15 6.97
CA LEU A 879 -4.75 1.48 6.17
C LEU A 879 -6.12 2.20 6.30
N PRO A 880 -6.87 2.44 5.20
CA PRO A 880 -8.27 2.89 5.27
C PRO A 880 -9.18 1.79 5.83
N GLU A 881 -10.42 2.15 6.20
CA GLU A 881 -11.44 1.21 6.70
C GLU A 881 -11.80 0.13 5.66
N VAL A 882 -11.88 0.52 4.39
CA VAL A 882 -12.18 -0.38 3.26
C VAL A 882 -10.93 -0.55 2.41
N LEU A 883 -10.43 -1.79 2.35
CA LEU A 883 -9.28 -2.18 1.52
C LEU A 883 -9.77 -2.91 0.26
N PRO A 884 -9.25 -2.57 -0.93
CA PRO A 884 -9.61 -3.27 -2.16
C PRO A 884 -8.90 -4.64 -2.26
N GLY A 885 -9.64 -5.66 -2.70
CA GLY A 885 -9.10 -6.93 -3.20
C GLY A 885 -8.44 -7.87 -2.17
N THR A 886 -8.02 -9.03 -2.68
CA THR A 886 -7.27 -10.07 -1.96
C THR A 886 -5.89 -10.25 -2.59
N THR A 887 -4.99 -11.01 -1.96
CA THR A 887 -3.71 -11.39 -2.58
C THR A 887 -3.23 -12.76 -2.13
N ASN A 888 -2.73 -13.55 -3.07
CA ASN A 888 -2.06 -14.84 -2.84
C ASN A 888 -0.52 -14.70 -2.74
N LYS A 889 0.01 -13.47 -2.82
CA LYS A 889 1.44 -13.17 -2.70
C LYS A 889 1.85 -13.03 -1.22
N PRO A 890 3.10 -13.32 -0.84
CA PRO A 890 3.57 -13.18 0.53
C PRO A 890 3.48 -11.75 1.07
N ILE A 891 2.97 -11.60 2.30
CA ILE A 891 2.88 -10.31 3.03
C ILE A 891 3.46 -10.42 4.44
N LEU A 892 4.41 -9.53 4.77
CA LEU A 892 4.80 -9.24 6.16
C LEU A 892 4.11 -7.96 6.63
N LEU A 893 3.42 -8.04 7.77
CA LEU A 893 2.85 -6.88 8.47
C LEU A 893 3.64 -6.63 9.77
N LEU A 894 4.50 -5.62 9.81
CA LEU A 894 5.33 -5.30 10.97
C LEU A 894 4.85 -3.99 11.60
N GLY A 895 4.13 -4.06 12.71
CA GLY A 895 3.50 -2.91 13.38
C GLY A 895 4.25 -2.43 14.65
N ALA A 896 4.14 -1.15 14.94
CA ALA A 896 4.66 -0.53 16.17
C ALA A 896 3.59 -0.54 17.29
N ASP A 897 3.94 -1.05 18.48
CA ASP A 897 3.11 -1.17 19.70
C ASP A 897 1.63 -1.57 19.49
N ARG A 898 1.39 -2.60 18.66
CA ARG A 898 0.06 -3.21 18.55
C ARG A 898 -0.21 -4.07 19.78
N LYS A 899 -0.87 -3.47 20.77
CA LYS A 899 -1.52 -4.18 21.88
C LYS A 899 -2.74 -4.95 21.37
N GLU A 900 -3.49 -4.31 20.47
CA GLU A 900 -4.51 -4.90 19.61
C GLU A 900 -4.26 -4.40 18.18
N TRP A 901 -4.70 -5.18 17.19
CA TRP A 901 -4.63 -4.80 15.77
C TRP A 901 -5.92 -4.08 15.38
N THR A 902 -5.81 -3.09 14.48
CA THR A 902 -6.96 -2.29 14.04
C THR A 902 -7.92 -3.13 13.19
N ALA A 903 -9.20 -2.71 13.11
CA ALA A 903 -10.20 -3.39 12.28
C ALA A 903 -9.75 -3.56 10.81
N SER A 904 -9.07 -2.57 10.25
CA SER A 904 -8.48 -2.62 8.90
C SER A 904 -7.36 -3.65 8.77
N GLU A 905 -6.48 -3.76 9.79
CA GLU A 905 -5.42 -4.79 9.83
C GLU A 905 -6.01 -6.20 10.01
N CYS A 906 -7.03 -6.36 10.86
CA CYS A 906 -7.80 -7.60 10.99
C CYS A 906 -8.46 -7.99 9.65
N SER A 907 -9.03 -7.01 8.94
CA SER A 907 -9.69 -7.20 7.64
C SER A 907 -8.69 -7.59 6.55
N LEU A 908 -7.55 -6.88 6.47
CA LEU A 908 -6.42 -7.22 5.62
C LEU A 908 -6.00 -8.67 5.86
N TRP A 909 -5.72 -9.05 7.11
CA TRP A 909 -5.26 -10.38 7.47
C TRP A 909 -6.19 -11.48 6.95
N ARG A 910 -7.51 -11.34 7.16
CA ARG A 910 -8.52 -12.29 6.65
C ARG A 910 -8.54 -12.39 5.12
N ASN A 911 -8.27 -11.29 4.42
CA ASN A 911 -8.27 -11.20 2.96
C ASN A 911 -6.95 -11.66 2.30
N LEU A 912 -5.90 -11.90 3.09
CA LEU A 912 -4.67 -12.53 2.60
C LEU A 912 -4.89 -14.03 2.36
N GLN A 913 -4.46 -14.52 1.20
CA GLN A 913 -4.57 -15.93 0.78
C GLN A 913 -3.20 -16.61 0.65
N GLY A 914 -2.12 -15.83 0.58
CA GLY A 914 -0.74 -16.31 0.48
C GLY A 914 -0.04 -16.46 1.84
N PRO A 915 1.28 -16.76 1.82
CA PRO A 915 2.13 -16.74 3.01
C PRO A 915 2.02 -15.40 3.74
N ARG A 916 1.81 -15.43 5.05
CA ARG A 916 1.65 -14.20 5.84
C ARG A 916 2.22 -14.33 7.24
N LEU A 917 2.85 -13.25 7.69
CA LEU A 917 3.34 -13.09 9.05
C LEU A 917 2.92 -11.70 9.54
N ALA A 918 2.46 -11.60 10.78
CA ALA A 918 2.33 -10.32 11.46
C ALA A 918 3.26 -10.29 12.68
N VAL A 919 3.97 -9.19 12.85
CA VAL A 919 4.93 -8.96 13.94
C VAL A 919 4.59 -7.62 14.57
N SER A 920 4.42 -7.58 15.88
CA SER A 920 4.29 -6.33 16.62
C SER A 920 5.44 -6.14 17.59
N LEU A 921 6.18 -5.05 17.40
CA LEU A 921 7.25 -4.63 18.32
C LEU A 921 6.62 -3.82 19.46
N GLN A 922 6.49 -4.42 20.64
CA GLN A 922 5.80 -3.83 21.79
C GLN A 922 6.54 -2.60 22.32
N GLY A 923 5.80 -1.60 22.82
CA GLY A 923 6.34 -0.35 23.37
C GLY A 923 7.16 0.51 22.39
N THR A 924 7.11 0.19 21.10
CA THR A 924 7.83 0.87 20.01
C THR A 924 6.92 1.88 19.32
N GLU A 925 7.39 3.09 18.98
CA GLU A 925 6.56 4.09 18.28
C GLU A 925 6.79 4.11 16.76
N HIS A 926 5.86 4.73 16.03
CA HIS A 926 5.79 4.72 14.56
C HIS A 926 7.12 5.01 13.84
N VAL A 927 7.86 6.02 14.31
CA VAL A 927 9.15 6.47 13.72
C VAL A 927 10.34 5.59 14.12
N ALA A 928 10.15 4.58 14.96
CA ALA A 928 11.22 3.64 15.30
C ALA A 928 11.52 2.63 14.18
N LEU A 929 10.67 2.57 13.14
CA LEU A 929 10.90 1.76 11.93
C LEU A 929 11.66 2.53 10.83
N SER A 930 12.25 3.68 11.19
CA SER A 930 13.03 4.57 10.33
C SER A 930 14.29 5.03 11.07
N ASP A 931 15.21 5.71 10.39
CA ASP A 931 16.53 6.09 10.91
C ASP A 931 16.51 6.99 12.16
N TRP A 932 15.35 7.59 12.46
CA TRP A 932 15.09 8.28 13.73
C TRP A 932 15.43 7.43 14.97
N ILE A 933 15.29 6.10 14.88
CA ILE A 933 15.62 5.17 15.97
C ILE A 933 17.08 5.24 16.46
N TRP A 934 18.01 5.68 15.60
CA TRP A 934 19.42 5.85 15.94
C TRP A 934 19.88 7.32 15.85
N LEU A 935 19.28 8.13 14.97
CA LEU A 935 19.53 9.57 14.88
C LEU A 935 19.06 10.33 16.14
N ALA A 936 17.87 10.00 16.66
CA ALA A 936 17.27 10.60 17.84
C ALA A 936 16.96 9.50 18.88
N LYS A 937 17.94 8.63 19.10
CA LYS A 937 17.84 7.38 19.88
C LYS A 937 17.24 7.55 21.28
N ASP A 938 17.44 8.71 21.93
CA ASP A 938 16.99 8.97 23.30
C ASP A 938 15.60 9.60 23.32
N ALA A 939 15.14 10.15 22.19
CA ALA A 939 13.76 10.57 21.96
C ALA A 939 12.84 9.41 21.53
N VAL A 940 13.31 8.50 20.67
CA VAL A 940 12.46 7.45 20.07
C VAL A 940 12.16 6.30 21.03
N LYS A 941 10.88 5.91 21.13
CA LYS A 941 10.42 4.73 21.91
C LYS A 941 10.65 3.44 21.14
N THR A 942 11.26 2.46 21.81
CA THR A 942 11.73 1.20 21.20
C THR A 942 11.46 -0.02 22.09
N GLY A 943 10.48 0.08 22.99
CA GLY A 943 10.15 -0.98 23.95
C GLY A 943 11.23 -1.26 25.00
N PRO A 944 11.00 -2.25 25.89
CA PRO A 944 11.98 -2.73 26.87
C PRO A 944 13.32 -3.19 26.26
N MET A 945 13.31 -3.73 25.04
CA MET A 945 14.50 -4.26 24.36
C MET A 945 15.49 -3.18 23.85
N GLY A 946 15.07 -1.91 23.82
CA GLY A 946 15.93 -0.77 23.45
C GLY A 946 16.23 -0.65 21.95
N PRO A 947 16.83 0.47 21.51
CA PRO A 947 16.92 0.82 20.09
C PRO A 947 17.73 -0.18 19.27
N GLN A 948 18.85 -0.69 19.79
CA GLN A 948 19.70 -1.65 19.08
C GLN A 948 18.95 -2.95 18.76
N LYS A 949 18.28 -3.53 19.76
CA LYS A 949 17.57 -4.81 19.58
C LYS A 949 16.31 -4.66 18.73
N THR A 950 15.66 -3.50 18.81
CA THR A 950 14.53 -3.13 17.94
C THR A 950 14.96 -2.98 16.48
N MET A 951 16.10 -2.34 16.21
CA MET A 951 16.68 -2.30 14.85
C MET A 951 17.02 -3.70 14.34
N SER A 952 17.65 -4.54 15.15
CA SER A 952 17.94 -5.94 14.80
C SER A 952 16.66 -6.72 14.51
N ALA A 953 15.60 -6.55 15.31
CA ALA A 953 14.30 -7.18 15.05
C ALA A 953 13.72 -6.75 13.69
N VAL A 954 13.72 -5.45 13.38
CA VAL A 954 13.23 -4.95 12.07
C VAL A 954 14.04 -5.56 10.92
N ARG A 955 15.37 -5.55 11.01
CA ARG A 955 16.26 -6.11 9.98
C ARG A 955 16.03 -7.63 9.80
N ASP A 956 16.05 -8.39 10.88
CA ASP A 956 15.97 -9.86 10.83
C ASP A 956 14.59 -10.38 10.43
N TYR A 957 13.50 -9.82 10.96
CA TYR A 957 12.14 -10.26 10.54
C TYR A 957 11.87 -9.95 9.07
N VAL A 958 12.37 -8.82 8.55
CA VAL A 958 12.24 -8.48 7.13
C VAL A 958 13.13 -9.39 6.28
N ALA A 959 14.39 -9.58 6.65
CA ALA A 959 15.32 -10.46 5.93
C ALA A 959 14.81 -11.91 5.88
N ALA A 960 14.56 -12.53 7.03
CA ALA A 960 14.06 -13.91 7.12
C ALA A 960 12.78 -14.12 6.29
N PHE A 961 11.85 -13.15 6.32
CA PHE A 961 10.63 -13.23 5.51
C PHE A 961 10.93 -13.20 4.00
N LEU A 962 11.85 -12.33 3.56
CA LEU A 962 12.27 -12.25 2.16
C LEU A 962 13.07 -13.49 1.73
N ASP A 963 13.98 -13.99 2.57
CA ASP A 963 14.85 -15.12 2.27
C ASP A 963 14.00 -16.40 2.06
N VAL A 964 13.07 -16.69 2.98
CA VAL A 964 12.15 -17.84 2.86
C VAL A 964 11.17 -17.68 1.69
N ASN A 965 10.51 -16.53 1.54
CA ASN A 965 9.39 -16.41 0.59
C ASN A 965 9.81 -16.01 -0.83
N ILE A 966 10.96 -15.35 -1.00
CA ILE A 966 11.40 -14.77 -2.28
C ILE A 966 12.64 -15.49 -2.79
N ARG A 967 13.64 -15.73 -1.93
CA ARG A 967 14.81 -16.54 -2.33
C ARG A 967 14.57 -18.04 -2.27
N ARG A 968 13.57 -18.49 -1.50
CA ARG A 968 13.26 -19.90 -1.23
C ARG A 968 14.36 -20.58 -0.40
N GLU A 969 14.94 -19.83 0.52
CA GLU A 969 15.85 -20.36 1.53
C GLU A 969 15.08 -21.23 2.55
N PRO A 970 15.76 -22.11 3.32
CA PRO A 970 15.13 -22.95 4.33
C PRO A 970 14.34 -22.15 5.37
N ALA A 971 13.31 -22.78 5.97
CA ALA A 971 12.43 -22.11 6.93
C ALA A 971 13.19 -21.56 8.15
N ASP A 972 13.06 -20.25 8.39
CA ASP A 972 13.67 -19.54 9.51
C ASP A 972 12.80 -19.63 10.78
N PRO A 973 13.38 -19.97 11.96
CA PRO A 973 12.65 -20.03 13.23
C PRO A 973 11.89 -18.75 13.62
N LEU A 974 12.36 -17.55 13.24
CA LEU A 974 11.68 -16.28 13.51
C LEU A 974 10.28 -16.22 12.88
N LEU A 975 10.05 -16.92 11.76
CA LEU A 975 8.74 -16.94 11.10
C LEU A 975 7.77 -17.96 11.71
N SER A 976 8.22 -18.76 12.69
CA SER A 976 7.43 -19.85 13.28
C SER A 976 6.69 -19.47 14.58
N GLY A 977 7.05 -18.35 15.21
CA GLY A 977 6.42 -17.91 16.46
C GLY A 977 7.29 -16.94 17.27
N ALA A 978 7.10 -16.94 18.59
CA ALA A 978 7.87 -16.09 19.49
C ALA A 978 9.37 -16.47 19.53
N SER A 979 10.24 -15.47 19.61
CA SER A 979 11.70 -15.64 19.61
C SER A 979 12.31 -15.16 20.91
N LEU A 980 13.20 -15.96 21.52
CA LEU A 980 13.97 -15.56 22.70
C LEU A 980 14.93 -14.39 22.41
N ASN A 981 15.35 -14.22 21.16
CA ASN A 981 16.17 -13.10 20.74
C ASN A 981 15.35 -11.80 20.73
N TYR A 982 14.05 -11.86 20.43
CA TYR A 982 13.15 -10.71 20.31
C TYR A 982 11.92 -10.87 21.23
N PRO A 983 12.09 -10.80 22.57
CA PRO A 983 11.01 -11.06 23.53
C PRO A 983 9.85 -10.05 23.44
N ASP A 984 10.12 -8.83 22.94
CA ASP A 984 9.11 -7.80 22.73
C ASP A 984 8.42 -7.89 21.35
N ALA A 985 8.78 -8.88 20.52
CA ALA A 985 8.13 -9.13 19.24
C ALA A 985 6.97 -10.14 19.42
N ARG A 986 5.72 -9.66 19.37
CA ARG A 986 4.55 -10.53 19.27
C ARG A 986 4.38 -11.00 17.83
N VAL A 987 4.52 -12.30 17.59
CA VAL A 987 4.43 -12.90 16.27
C VAL A 987 3.09 -13.64 16.11
N THR A 988 2.39 -13.38 15.02
CA THR A 988 1.19 -14.11 14.58
C THR A 988 1.47 -14.78 13.24
N VAL A 989 1.41 -16.10 13.21
CA VAL A 989 1.67 -16.91 12.00
C VAL A 989 0.40 -17.17 11.21
N GLN A 990 0.53 -17.49 9.91
CA GLN A 990 -0.58 -17.61 8.94
C GLN A 990 -1.84 -18.36 9.43
N GLY A 991 -1.69 -19.44 10.21
CA GLY A 991 -2.81 -20.24 10.73
C GLY A 991 -3.54 -19.64 11.95
N GLN A 992 -3.04 -18.55 12.52
CA GLN A 992 -3.63 -17.89 13.69
C GLN A 992 -4.53 -16.71 13.28
N SER A 993 -5.53 -16.40 14.10
CA SER A 993 -6.27 -15.15 13.95
C SER A 993 -5.43 -13.99 14.48
N LEU A 994 -5.34 -12.90 13.71
CA LEU A 994 -4.70 -11.66 14.15
C LEU A 994 -5.48 -10.97 15.29
N CYS A 995 -6.80 -11.21 15.35
CA CYS A 995 -7.72 -10.53 16.26
C CYS A 995 -8.63 -11.59 16.92
N GLY A 996 -8.77 -11.56 18.24
CA GLY A 996 -9.44 -12.61 19.01
C GLY A 996 -10.96 -12.62 18.84
N LYS A 997 -11.51 -13.82 18.54
CA LYS A 997 -12.91 -14.13 18.17
C LYS A 997 -13.44 -13.45 16.88
N PRO A 998 -14.30 -14.15 16.10
CA PRO A 998 -15.08 -13.49 15.07
C PRO A 998 -16.13 -12.59 15.73
N MET A 999 -16.28 -11.36 15.25
CA MET A 999 -17.53 -10.60 15.48
C MET A 999 -18.68 -11.40 14.88
N GLU A 1000 -19.77 -11.51 15.63
CA GLU A 1000 -21.01 -12.11 15.14
C GLU A 1000 -21.47 -11.39 13.87
N SER A 1001 -22.09 -12.16 12.97
CA SER A 1001 -22.74 -11.60 11.78
C SER A 1001 -23.73 -10.52 12.22
N VAL A 1002 -23.55 -9.29 11.74
CA VAL A 1002 -24.53 -8.21 11.89
C VAL A 1002 -25.76 -8.58 11.07
N THR A 1003 -26.67 -9.34 11.68
CA THR A 1003 -28.04 -9.51 11.19
C THR A 1003 -28.73 -8.15 11.24
N ALA A 1004 -29.32 -7.75 10.12
CA ALA A 1004 -30.00 -6.47 9.99
C ALA A 1004 -31.09 -6.28 11.07
N PRO A 1005 -31.32 -5.04 11.55
CA PRO A 1005 -32.39 -4.78 12.50
C PRO A 1005 -33.75 -5.05 11.85
N VAL A 1006 -34.49 -6.01 12.41
CA VAL A 1006 -35.90 -6.23 12.08
C VAL A 1006 -36.69 -5.04 12.61
N HIS A 1007 -37.32 -4.26 11.71
CA HIS A 1007 -38.31 -3.26 12.11
C HIS A 1007 -39.51 -3.95 12.78
N PRO A 1008 -39.88 -3.60 14.02
CA PRO A 1008 -41.18 -3.97 14.55
C PRO A 1008 -42.26 -3.13 13.85
N GLN A 1009 -43.33 -3.77 13.39
CA GLN A 1009 -44.49 -3.06 12.84
C GLN A 1009 -45.27 -2.34 13.93
N ARG A 1010 -45.42 -1.02 13.80
CA ARG A 1010 -46.73 -0.33 13.74
C ARG A 1010 -46.57 1.14 13.35
#